data_AF-A0AAR2KI03-F1
#
_entry.id   AF-A0AAR2KI03-F1
#
_cell.length_a   1.000
_cell.length_b   1.000
_cell.length_c   1.000
_cell.angle_alpha   90.00
_cell.angle_beta   90.00
_cell.angle_gamma   90.00
#
_symmetry.space_group_name_H-M   'P 1'
#
loop_
_entity.id
_entity.type
_entity.pdbx_description
1 polymer ?
#
loop_
_entity_poly.entity_id
_entity_poly.type
_entity_poly.pdbx_seq_one_letter_code
_entity_poly.pdbx_strand_id
1 'polypeptide(L)'
;TAITLKLLGGPLVEPSQRTNTSEFNTFNTFSVSILSAVLQVVAECHAKEMKRLMLSVSSIIFILLGYVLFIVSYLVTEDSPSEVRKSVGLAIFGTICISLNWWENYSTLFKIPFLEEISKNIAKTRNVVCILSSLVKVLITAAVIGISIPLSEWLSLKSVPEKVSYTVFGLVAIQIVSSAMCRWFVVVACKMHALRRCFLVPMYLASVAVLIMFLIPLHTVHQQSNSSSTFCGNRPAQAQNSITMYLSSLMADVTGTLCARPIVSETKITGLVVLGLYALSWWLGLMLSTVYIWFLKIQRIERTQDLFSKQMYEGAFLEQSLLLNTRFEIRKKIKEAGSKDTMIVYLCATMWHETYDEMMKILISMFRLDKYRPKINKQNDVIFEFHIYFDDAFKDVHNGRARHVNEYAEILVEVIKEPRLPQQKIISTPYGGRLEYTLPKGNTMMVHLKDKQLIRHKKRWSQIMYLYYLLGWRLNRRYFKMFEDASEFLQREKENTYILALDGDTDFQPSAVMLLIDRLKLYPEVGAACGRIHPTGTGPMVWYQKFEYAVGHWLQKTAEHVFGCVLCSPGCFSLFRGAALMDDNVMKRYTTKPTEASHYIQYDQGEDRWLCTLLLQQGWRVEYNAASDAYTNAPQDFTEFYNQRRRWGPSTMANTIDLLGSGRLTSERNSSISKPYILYQVISMGASILGPATICLMIAGSFTFIVNMEQKLALTVATVPPTIYLILCFKLKSDTQIQIAAVMSILYAFLMTGTVLSIIGDIVKQQTFMTPSGLFLISMILLYLITAALHPQEFSLVIYGVLYFLCIPSGYLLLSIYSIVNMNNVTWGTREMGGKAKTAAVSAIKRQVMQATCCMCNCWKSSDSSPPMSEQKNEPPLECSVSEEQHINIVLFYVFTILVHMNVSPHRVLKVSIAYCSLVVHINTCTIFSVPMLICLQCFTDETEFWKELQKRYLEPLKENKEQQEKIAKDLKDLRNKVTFGFFICNALWLVATLFLQTIGSAVSLFIPKIYPNGTLVKGERFSIDPISLMFLLSFALLLFMQFFAMLYHRIYTLIHFVAYLDTETKAIRKQSYEDSHESDQNILSQVNSA
;
A
#
# COMPACT_ATOMS: atom_id res chain seq x y z
N THR A 1 -14.27 -0.54 -35.51
CA THR A 1 -13.70 -0.80 -36.85
C THR A 1 -14.70 -1.48 -37.77
N ALA A 2 -15.21 -2.68 -37.48
CA ALA A 2 -16.21 -3.35 -38.32
C ALA A 2 -17.52 -2.54 -38.50
N ILE A 3 -18.07 -1.99 -37.41
CA ILE A 3 -19.26 -1.11 -37.43
C ILE A 3 -18.93 0.23 -38.12
N THR A 4 -17.71 0.73 -37.93
CA THR A 4 -17.20 1.99 -38.50
C THR A 4 -17.04 1.90 -40.03
N LEU A 5 -16.55 0.76 -40.53
CA LEU A 5 -16.45 0.43 -41.96
C LEU A 5 -17.83 0.24 -42.60
N LYS A 6 -18.78 -0.36 -41.85
CA LYS A 6 -20.16 -0.56 -42.31
C LYS A 6 -20.95 0.75 -42.42
N LEU A 7 -20.70 1.71 -41.51
CA LEU A 7 -21.32 3.03 -41.53
C LEU A 7 -20.70 3.99 -42.57
N LEU A 8 -19.43 3.81 -42.93
CA LEU A 8 -18.80 4.53 -44.05
C LEU A 8 -19.34 4.06 -45.41
N GLY A 9 -19.80 2.80 -45.50
CA GLY A 9 -20.47 2.22 -46.66
C GLY A 9 -21.97 2.54 -46.73
N GLY A 10 -22.33 3.83 -46.79
CA GLY A 10 -23.68 4.28 -47.10
C GLY A 10 -24.25 3.70 -48.43
N PRO A 11 -25.41 4.14 -48.93
CA PRO A 11 -26.15 3.51 -50.05
C PRO A 11 -25.42 3.47 -51.42
N LEU A 12 -24.12 3.72 -51.45
CA LEU A 12 -23.27 3.92 -52.61
C LEU A 12 -22.45 2.67 -53.02
N VAL A 13 -22.56 1.55 -52.31
CA VAL A 13 -21.84 0.30 -52.64
C VAL A 13 -22.84 -0.79 -53.03
N GLU A 14 -22.64 -1.42 -54.19
CA GLU A 14 -23.50 -2.49 -54.71
C GLU A 14 -23.73 -3.61 -53.67
N PRO A 15 -24.93 -4.24 -53.63
CA PRO A 15 -25.28 -5.28 -52.66
C PRO A 15 -24.29 -6.46 -52.62
N SER A 16 -23.68 -6.79 -53.76
CA SER A 16 -22.69 -7.86 -53.94
C SER A 16 -21.33 -7.58 -53.28
N GLN A 17 -20.97 -6.31 -53.05
CA GLN A 17 -19.73 -5.92 -52.36
C GLN A 17 -19.93 -5.75 -50.84
N ARG A 18 -21.17 -5.52 -50.40
CA ARG A 18 -21.55 -5.48 -48.97
C ARG A 18 -21.49 -6.85 -48.28
N THR A 19 -21.78 -7.93 -49.01
CA THR A 19 -21.72 -9.30 -48.50
C THR A 19 -20.28 -9.69 -48.15
N ASN A 20 -19.33 -9.52 -49.08
CA ASN A 20 -17.91 -9.85 -48.89
C ASN A 20 -17.25 -9.14 -47.69
N THR A 21 -17.60 -7.87 -47.45
CA THR A 21 -17.04 -7.07 -46.33
C THR A 21 -17.66 -7.39 -44.97
N SER A 22 -18.94 -7.77 -44.92
CA SER A 22 -19.58 -8.22 -43.66
C SER A 22 -19.08 -9.61 -43.23
N GLU A 23 -18.76 -10.46 -44.20
CA GLU A 23 -18.26 -11.81 -43.98
C GLU A 23 -16.82 -11.78 -43.49
N PHE A 24 -15.96 -10.96 -44.09
CA PHE A 24 -14.59 -10.75 -43.61
C PHE A 24 -14.54 -10.26 -42.15
N ASN A 25 -15.52 -9.46 -41.72
CA ASN A 25 -15.65 -9.03 -40.32
C ASN A 25 -16.15 -10.15 -39.40
N THR A 26 -17.08 -10.98 -39.85
CA THR A 26 -17.55 -12.16 -39.10
C THR A 26 -16.41 -13.17 -38.96
N PHE A 27 -15.59 -13.33 -40.00
CA PHE A 27 -14.35 -14.09 -40.00
C PHE A 27 -13.32 -13.57 -39.00
N ASN A 28 -13.07 -12.27 -38.97
CA ASN A 28 -12.19 -11.68 -37.96
C ASN A 28 -12.70 -11.93 -36.53
N THR A 29 -14.02 -11.95 -36.33
CA THR A 29 -14.66 -12.15 -35.03
C THR A 29 -14.66 -13.59 -34.54
N PHE A 30 -14.77 -14.56 -35.45
CA PHE A 30 -14.73 -15.99 -35.12
C PHE A 30 -13.43 -16.69 -35.52
N SER A 31 -12.40 -15.96 -35.97
CA SER A 31 -11.09 -16.51 -36.31
C SER A 31 -10.45 -17.16 -35.08
N VAL A 32 -10.73 -18.44 -34.89
CA VAL A 32 -10.18 -19.21 -33.78
C VAL A 32 -8.70 -19.39 -34.06
N SER A 33 -7.87 -19.11 -33.05
CA SER A 33 -6.42 -19.19 -33.16
C SER A 33 -5.96 -20.64 -33.22
N ILE A 34 -6.10 -21.26 -34.39
CA ILE A 34 -5.71 -22.64 -34.69
C ILE A 34 -4.30 -22.94 -34.15
N LEU A 35 -3.36 -22.03 -34.41
CA LEU A 35 -1.97 -22.18 -33.97
C LEU A 35 -1.85 -22.26 -32.43
N SER A 36 -2.62 -21.45 -31.71
CA SER A 36 -2.62 -21.49 -30.24
C SER A 36 -3.24 -22.76 -29.68
N ALA A 37 -4.35 -23.24 -30.27
CA ALA A 37 -4.98 -24.48 -29.84
C ALA A 37 -4.04 -25.68 -30.04
N VAL A 38 -3.30 -25.71 -31.16
CA VAL A 38 -2.25 -26.71 -31.44
C VAL A 38 -1.11 -26.62 -30.41
N LEU A 39 -0.58 -25.43 -30.16
CA LEU A 39 0.51 -25.23 -29.19
C LEU A 39 0.09 -25.58 -27.75
N GLN A 40 -1.17 -25.39 -27.40
CA GLN A 40 -1.73 -25.77 -26.09
C GLN A 40 -1.79 -27.30 -25.91
N VAL A 41 -2.18 -28.06 -26.94
CA VAL A 41 -2.12 -29.53 -26.93
C VAL A 41 -0.69 -30.01 -26.70
N VAL A 42 0.29 -29.40 -27.38
CA VAL A 42 1.72 -29.71 -27.20
C VAL A 42 2.19 -29.41 -25.77
N ALA A 43 1.76 -28.29 -25.20
CA ALA A 43 2.07 -27.88 -23.82
C ALA A 43 1.53 -28.88 -22.78
N GLU A 44 0.27 -29.31 -22.95
CA GLU A 44 -0.39 -30.23 -22.02
C GLU A 44 0.13 -31.67 -22.11
N CYS A 45 0.55 -32.09 -23.32
CA CYS A 45 1.33 -33.32 -23.50
C CYS A 45 2.62 -33.29 -22.67
N HIS A 46 3.32 -32.15 -22.65
CA HIS A 46 4.54 -31.98 -21.86
C HIS A 46 4.26 -32.00 -20.34
N ALA A 47 3.10 -31.49 -19.90
CA ALA A 47 2.70 -31.41 -18.50
C ALA A 47 2.14 -32.73 -17.90
N LYS A 48 1.92 -33.78 -18.71
CA LYS A 48 1.36 -35.09 -18.31
C LYS A 48 -0.01 -35.05 -17.61
N GLU A 49 -0.87 -34.07 -17.89
CA GLU A 49 -2.23 -33.97 -17.32
C GLU A 49 -3.30 -34.53 -18.30
N MET A 50 -3.52 -35.85 -18.29
CA MET A 50 -4.37 -36.56 -19.28
C MET A 50 -5.81 -36.05 -19.43
N LYS A 51 -6.47 -35.62 -18.34
CA LYS A 51 -7.84 -35.09 -18.41
C LYS A 51 -7.96 -33.77 -19.17
N ARG A 52 -6.89 -32.97 -19.19
CA ARG A 52 -6.87 -31.67 -19.87
C ARG A 52 -6.51 -31.80 -21.34
N LEU A 53 -5.58 -32.71 -21.63
CA LEU A 53 -5.22 -33.09 -22.99
C LEU A 53 -6.45 -33.46 -23.83
N MET A 54 -7.37 -34.27 -23.28
CA MET A 54 -8.61 -34.65 -23.98
C MET A 54 -9.47 -33.43 -24.35
N LEU A 55 -9.54 -32.42 -23.47
CA LEU A 55 -10.31 -31.21 -23.72
C LEU A 55 -9.70 -30.34 -24.81
N SER A 56 -8.37 -30.20 -24.80
CA SER A 56 -7.63 -29.42 -25.81
C SER A 56 -7.68 -30.09 -27.19
N VAL A 57 -7.65 -31.42 -27.26
CA VAL A 57 -7.84 -32.17 -28.51
C VAL A 57 -9.27 -32.00 -29.04
N SER A 58 -10.29 -32.09 -28.18
CA SER A 58 -11.68 -31.84 -28.59
C SER A 58 -11.89 -30.43 -29.15
N SER A 59 -11.21 -29.42 -28.60
CA SER A 59 -11.25 -28.05 -29.13
C SER A 59 -10.80 -27.98 -30.59
N ILE A 60 -9.66 -28.59 -30.94
CA ILE A 60 -9.14 -28.60 -32.32
C ILE A 60 -10.14 -29.27 -33.27
N ILE A 61 -10.78 -30.36 -32.84
CA ILE A 61 -11.77 -31.07 -33.64
C ILE A 61 -12.96 -30.16 -33.99
N PHE A 62 -13.51 -29.44 -33.01
CA PHE A 62 -14.62 -28.51 -33.25
C PHE A 62 -14.23 -27.30 -34.12
N ILE A 63 -12.99 -26.84 -34.01
CA ILE A 63 -12.47 -25.76 -34.88
C ILE A 63 -12.40 -26.24 -36.33
N LEU A 64 -11.79 -27.41 -36.57
CA LEU A 64 -11.67 -28.01 -37.91
C LEU A 64 -13.05 -28.32 -38.51
N LEU A 65 -13.97 -28.85 -37.71
CA LEU A 65 -15.35 -29.11 -38.12
C LEU A 65 -16.06 -27.83 -38.57
N GLY A 66 -15.87 -26.71 -37.87
CA GLY A 66 -16.43 -25.41 -38.27
C GLY A 66 -15.89 -24.93 -39.62
N TYR A 67 -14.59 -25.10 -39.89
CA TYR A 67 -14.00 -24.75 -41.19
C TYR A 67 -14.54 -25.65 -42.32
N VAL A 68 -14.70 -26.95 -42.08
CA VAL A 68 -15.27 -27.88 -43.07
C VAL A 68 -16.72 -27.51 -43.38
N LEU A 69 -17.54 -27.28 -42.36
CA LEU A 69 -18.94 -26.86 -42.53
C LEU A 69 -19.05 -25.50 -43.24
N PHE A 70 -18.14 -24.57 -42.97
CA PHE A 70 -18.07 -23.29 -43.67
C PHE A 70 -17.76 -23.47 -45.17
N ILE A 71 -16.74 -24.27 -45.51
CA ILE A 71 -16.36 -24.54 -46.90
C ILE A 71 -17.51 -25.24 -47.63
N VAL A 72 -18.14 -26.24 -47.01
CA VAL A 72 -19.30 -26.95 -47.57
C VAL A 72 -20.47 -26.00 -47.80
N SER A 73 -20.77 -25.10 -46.85
CA SER A 73 -21.82 -24.10 -47.00
C SER A 73 -21.60 -23.21 -48.23
N TYR A 74 -20.34 -22.85 -48.50
CA TYR A 74 -20.00 -21.94 -49.58
C TYR A 74 -19.98 -22.67 -50.94
N LEU A 75 -19.49 -23.91 -50.99
CA LEU A 75 -19.46 -24.74 -52.19
C LEU A 75 -20.85 -25.21 -52.64
N VAL A 76 -21.79 -25.37 -51.71
CA VAL A 76 -23.15 -25.89 -51.99
C VAL A 76 -24.10 -24.78 -52.47
N THR A 77 -23.77 -23.49 -52.29
CA THR A 77 -24.80 -22.44 -52.37
C THR A 77 -24.52 -21.23 -53.26
N GLU A 78 -23.39 -21.18 -53.98
CA GLU A 78 -23.10 -20.07 -54.90
C GLU A 78 -22.72 -20.54 -56.30
N ASP A 79 -23.37 -19.94 -57.31
CA ASP A 79 -23.24 -20.29 -58.73
C ASP A 79 -22.02 -19.66 -59.43
N SER A 80 -21.21 -18.84 -58.73
CA SER A 80 -20.07 -18.10 -59.31
C SER A 80 -18.69 -18.53 -58.72
N PRO A 81 -18.02 -19.55 -59.29
CA PRO A 81 -16.91 -20.25 -58.61
C PRO A 81 -15.57 -19.51 -58.50
N SER A 82 -15.34 -18.43 -59.26
CA SER A 82 -14.00 -17.78 -59.34
C SER A 82 -13.75 -16.70 -58.28
N GLU A 83 -14.72 -15.82 -58.03
CA GLU A 83 -14.62 -14.76 -57.01
C GLU A 83 -14.79 -15.32 -55.60
N VAL A 84 -15.68 -16.30 -55.46
CA VAL A 84 -15.95 -17.05 -54.23
C VAL A 84 -14.71 -17.79 -53.71
N ARG A 85 -13.98 -18.45 -54.61
CA ARG A 85 -12.75 -19.18 -54.26
C ARG A 85 -11.63 -18.24 -53.80
N LYS A 86 -11.57 -17.01 -54.34
CA LYS A 86 -10.65 -15.96 -53.87
C LYS A 86 -11.05 -15.47 -52.48
N SER A 87 -12.33 -15.17 -52.23
CA SER A 87 -12.83 -14.71 -50.93
C SER A 87 -12.64 -15.74 -49.81
N VAL A 88 -12.97 -17.02 -50.07
CA VAL A 88 -12.74 -18.12 -49.13
C VAL A 88 -11.24 -18.34 -48.87
N GLY A 89 -10.40 -18.28 -49.91
CA GLY A 89 -8.95 -18.36 -49.77
C GLY A 89 -8.35 -17.21 -48.96
N LEU A 90 -8.84 -15.97 -49.19
CA LEU A 90 -8.41 -14.77 -48.46
C LEU A 90 -8.84 -14.84 -46.99
N ALA A 91 -10.04 -15.39 -46.70
CA ALA A 91 -10.54 -15.58 -45.34
C ALA A 91 -9.70 -16.59 -44.55
N ILE A 92 -9.39 -17.76 -45.14
CA ILE A 92 -8.54 -18.78 -44.49
C ILE A 92 -7.11 -18.24 -44.27
N PHE A 93 -6.55 -17.53 -45.25
CA PHE A 93 -5.24 -16.89 -45.10
C PHE A 93 -5.25 -15.81 -44.01
N GLY A 94 -6.32 -15.00 -43.95
CA GLY A 94 -6.55 -14.01 -42.91
C GLY A 94 -6.58 -14.63 -41.51
N THR A 95 -7.27 -15.76 -41.31
CA THR A 95 -7.33 -16.42 -40.00
C THR A 95 -5.98 -17.00 -39.57
N ILE A 96 -5.18 -17.52 -40.50
CA ILE A 96 -3.80 -17.99 -40.22
C ILE A 96 -2.91 -16.80 -39.84
N CYS A 97 -2.96 -15.70 -40.58
CA CYS A 97 -2.15 -14.51 -40.29
C CYS A 97 -2.51 -13.86 -38.95
N ILE A 98 -3.80 -13.81 -38.59
CA ILE A 98 -4.25 -13.31 -37.28
C ILE A 98 -3.75 -14.21 -36.15
N SER A 99 -3.69 -15.53 -36.37
CA SER A 99 -3.20 -16.50 -35.39
C SER A 99 -1.69 -16.35 -35.08
N LEU A 100 -0.90 -15.77 -36.00
CA LEU A 100 0.52 -15.47 -35.79
C LEU A 100 0.78 -14.34 -34.77
N ASN A 101 -0.25 -13.64 -34.27
CA ASN A 101 -0.05 -12.59 -33.27
C ASN A 101 0.12 -13.11 -31.83
N TRP A 102 0.05 -14.42 -31.61
CA TRP A 102 -0.14 -15.00 -30.27
C TRP A 102 0.80 -16.17 -29.93
N TRP A 103 1.83 -16.43 -30.75
CA TRP A 103 2.77 -17.55 -30.55
C TRP A 103 3.75 -17.35 -29.37
N GLU A 104 4.06 -16.09 -29.01
CA GLU A 104 5.03 -15.74 -27.96
C GLU A 104 4.72 -16.44 -26.62
N ASN A 105 3.43 -16.59 -26.32
CA ASN A 105 2.95 -17.17 -25.07
C ASN A 105 3.35 -18.65 -24.87
N TYR A 106 3.57 -19.36 -25.97
CA TYR A 106 3.96 -20.76 -26.00
C TYR A 106 5.45 -20.95 -26.33
N SER A 107 6.12 -19.91 -26.85
CA SER A 107 7.55 -19.96 -27.20
C SER A 107 8.43 -20.32 -25.99
N THR A 108 8.04 -19.88 -24.79
CA THR A 108 8.75 -20.15 -23.52
C THR A 108 8.62 -21.60 -23.04
N LEU A 109 7.75 -22.40 -23.63
CA LEU A 109 7.63 -23.83 -23.33
C LEU A 109 8.69 -24.67 -24.04
N PHE A 110 9.27 -24.15 -25.12
CA PHE A 110 10.29 -24.83 -25.90
C PHE A 110 11.68 -24.38 -25.45
N LYS A 111 12.51 -25.32 -24.99
CA LYS A 111 13.92 -25.06 -24.65
C LYS A 111 14.78 -24.99 -25.92
N ILE A 112 14.46 -24.05 -26.81
CA ILE A 112 15.22 -23.79 -28.04
C ILE A 112 15.93 -22.44 -27.85
N PRO A 113 17.28 -22.39 -27.89
CA PRO A 113 18.05 -21.17 -27.58
C PRO A 113 17.63 -19.95 -28.40
N PHE A 114 17.34 -20.17 -29.69
CA PHE A 114 16.88 -19.14 -30.62
C PHE A 114 15.56 -18.47 -30.19
N LEU A 115 14.57 -19.27 -29.76
CA LEU A 115 13.27 -18.74 -29.32
C LEU A 115 13.39 -18.02 -27.97
N GLU A 116 14.27 -18.51 -27.09
CA GLU A 116 14.54 -17.91 -25.79
C GLU A 116 15.20 -16.52 -25.93
N GLU A 117 16.15 -16.38 -26.85
CA GLU A 117 16.81 -15.11 -27.15
C GLU A 117 15.87 -14.09 -27.79
N ILE A 118 15.02 -14.53 -28.73
CA ILE A 118 13.99 -13.67 -29.33
C ILE A 118 12.98 -13.21 -28.27
N SER A 119 12.50 -14.12 -27.41
CA SER A 119 11.57 -13.79 -26.34
C SER A 119 12.16 -12.76 -25.36
N LYS A 120 13.44 -12.93 -24.98
CA LYS A 120 14.16 -12.00 -24.09
C LYS A 120 14.34 -10.62 -24.72
N ASN A 121 14.62 -10.55 -26.03
CA ASN A 121 14.78 -9.30 -26.75
C ASN A 121 13.45 -8.56 -26.94
N ILE A 122 12.37 -9.28 -27.28
CA ILE A 122 11.01 -8.72 -27.35
C ILE A 122 10.57 -8.18 -25.99
N ALA A 123 10.87 -8.88 -24.89
CA ALA A 123 10.55 -8.41 -23.54
C ALA A 123 11.20 -7.05 -23.21
N LYS A 124 12.43 -6.80 -23.70
CA LYS A 124 13.12 -5.51 -23.52
C LYS A 124 12.58 -4.39 -24.42
N THR A 125 12.14 -4.70 -25.64
CA THR A 125 11.73 -3.70 -26.66
C THR A 125 10.21 -3.60 -26.86
N ARG A 126 9.43 -4.23 -25.99
CA ARG A 126 7.99 -4.45 -26.12
C ARG A 126 7.16 -3.23 -26.48
N ASN A 127 7.44 -2.07 -25.88
CA ASN A 127 6.70 -0.84 -26.18
C ASN A 127 6.90 -0.40 -27.65
N VAL A 128 8.12 -0.54 -28.18
CA VAL A 128 8.46 -0.20 -29.56
C VAL A 128 7.80 -1.17 -30.53
N VAL A 129 7.87 -2.48 -30.25
CA VAL A 129 7.25 -3.52 -31.08
C VAL A 129 5.73 -3.35 -31.17
N CYS A 130 5.07 -3.03 -30.07
CA CYS A 130 3.62 -2.77 -30.06
C CYS A 130 3.23 -1.55 -30.90
N ILE A 131 4.02 -0.47 -30.82
CA ILE A 131 3.79 0.75 -31.61
C ILE A 131 3.95 0.43 -33.11
N LEU A 132 5.04 -0.25 -33.48
CA LEU A 132 5.31 -0.65 -34.87
C LEU A 132 4.22 -1.57 -35.42
N SER A 133 3.82 -2.58 -34.65
CA SER A 133 2.75 -3.51 -35.02
C SER A 133 1.41 -2.80 -35.24
N SER A 134 1.09 -1.80 -34.42
CA SER A 134 -0.13 -1.00 -34.58
C SER A 134 -0.08 -0.16 -35.85
N LEU A 135 1.05 0.45 -36.18
CA LEU A 135 1.24 1.20 -37.44
C LEU A 135 1.10 0.28 -38.66
N VAL A 136 1.68 -0.92 -38.62
CA VAL A 136 1.54 -1.93 -39.67
C VAL A 136 0.09 -2.38 -39.83
N LYS A 137 -0.65 -2.61 -38.73
CA LYS A 137 -2.08 -2.93 -38.79
C LYS A 137 -2.88 -1.82 -39.46
N VAL A 138 -2.59 -0.55 -39.15
CA VAL A 138 -3.25 0.61 -39.79
C VAL A 138 -2.97 0.64 -41.28
N LEU A 139 -1.72 0.43 -41.69
CA LEU A 139 -1.31 0.40 -43.10
C LEU A 139 -1.95 -0.74 -43.88
N ILE A 140 -1.97 -1.95 -43.32
CA ILE A 140 -2.63 -3.12 -43.94
C ILE A 140 -4.13 -2.88 -44.05
N THR A 141 -4.77 -2.34 -43.02
CA THR A 141 -6.21 -2.03 -43.06
C THR A 141 -6.51 -0.98 -44.12
N ALA A 142 -5.69 0.07 -44.22
CA ALA A 142 -5.80 1.08 -45.26
C ALA A 142 -5.58 0.51 -46.67
N ALA A 143 -4.63 -0.42 -46.83
CA ALA A 143 -4.36 -1.10 -48.09
C ALA A 143 -5.52 -2.03 -48.50
N VAL A 144 -6.06 -2.82 -47.57
CA VAL A 144 -7.23 -3.68 -47.81
C VAL A 144 -8.44 -2.84 -48.20
N ILE A 145 -8.70 -1.72 -47.51
CA ILE A 145 -9.77 -0.78 -47.88
C ILE A 145 -9.53 -0.20 -49.27
N GLY A 146 -8.30 0.20 -49.58
CA GLY A 146 -7.91 0.75 -50.88
C GLY A 146 -8.04 -0.25 -52.03
N ILE A 147 -7.88 -1.55 -51.77
CA ILE A 147 -8.08 -2.63 -52.75
C ILE A 147 -9.56 -3.00 -52.87
N SER A 148 -10.35 -2.85 -51.80
CA SER A 148 -11.77 -3.24 -51.76
C SER A 148 -12.71 -2.22 -52.39
N ILE A 149 -12.24 -1.01 -52.71
CA ILE A 149 -13.05 0.08 -53.26
C ILE A 149 -12.55 0.40 -54.68
N PRO A 150 -13.38 0.30 -55.74
CA PRO A 150 -13.00 0.70 -57.09
C PRO A 150 -12.56 2.18 -57.13
N LEU A 151 -11.47 2.47 -57.86
CA LEU A 151 -10.87 3.82 -57.93
C LEU A 151 -11.86 4.92 -58.39
N SER A 152 -12.95 4.56 -59.07
CA SER A 152 -14.01 5.44 -59.56
C SER A 152 -14.95 5.98 -58.47
N GLU A 153 -15.08 5.30 -57.32
CA GLU A 153 -16.01 5.68 -56.24
C GLU A 153 -15.35 6.53 -55.13
N TRP A 154 -14.03 6.75 -55.21
CA TRP A 154 -13.26 7.47 -54.20
C TRP A 154 -13.67 8.95 -54.05
N LEU A 155 -14.23 9.56 -55.10
CA LEU A 155 -14.78 10.93 -55.05
C LEU A 155 -16.02 11.05 -54.16
N SER A 156 -16.83 9.98 -54.04
CA SER A 156 -18.04 9.95 -53.22
C SER A 156 -17.75 9.81 -51.72
N LEU A 157 -16.51 9.46 -51.34
CA LEU A 157 -16.07 9.38 -49.95
C LEU A 157 -15.84 10.75 -49.29
N LYS A 158 -15.73 11.83 -50.08
CA LYS A 158 -15.59 13.21 -49.57
C LYS A 158 -16.90 13.83 -49.08
N SER A 159 -18.06 13.25 -49.40
CA SER A 159 -19.37 13.80 -49.06
C SER A 159 -20.10 13.02 -47.96
N VAL A 160 -19.40 12.71 -46.85
CA VAL A 160 -20.05 12.09 -45.68
C VAL A 160 -20.90 13.17 -44.98
N PRO A 161 -22.23 13.00 -44.83
CA PRO A 161 -23.08 13.96 -44.13
C PRO A 161 -22.60 14.17 -42.68
N GLU A 162 -22.61 15.42 -42.18
CA GLU A 162 -22.11 15.76 -40.83
C GLU A 162 -22.70 14.86 -39.73
N LYS A 163 -23.98 14.51 -39.86
CA LYS A 163 -24.68 13.62 -38.92
C LYS A 163 -24.03 12.23 -38.82
N VAL A 164 -23.58 11.67 -39.93
CA VAL A 164 -22.89 10.37 -39.99
C VAL A 164 -21.48 10.49 -39.40
N SER A 165 -20.80 11.61 -39.63
CA SER A 165 -19.49 11.90 -39.02
C SER A 165 -19.55 11.94 -37.49
N TYR A 166 -20.51 12.66 -36.91
CA TYR A 166 -20.70 12.69 -35.44
C TYR A 166 -21.03 11.31 -34.86
N THR A 167 -21.84 10.50 -35.54
CA THR A 167 -22.12 9.12 -35.13
C THR A 167 -20.86 8.26 -35.17
N VAL A 168 -20.02 8.40 -36.20
CA VAL A 168 -18.74 7.69 -36.32
C VAL A 168 -17.79 8.10 -35.21
N PHE A 169 -17.61 9.40 -34.96
CA PHE A 169 -16.77 9.90 -33.86
C PHE A 169 -17.30 9.46 -32.49
N GLY A 170 -18.62 9.50 -32.29
CA GLY A 170 -19.27 9.03 -31.06
C GLY A 170 -19.02 7.53 -30.83
N LEU A 171 -19.17 6.69 -31.85
CA LEU A 171 -18.91 5.25 -31.76
C LEU A 171 -17.42 4.95 -31.52
N VAL A 172 -16.51 5.72 -32.12
CA VAL A 172 -15.06 5.60 -31.86
C VAL A 172 -14.75 5.99 -30.41
N ALA A 173 -15.30 7.10 -29.91
CA ALA A 173 -15.13 7.52 -28.53
C ALA A 173 -15.69 6.48 -27.54
N ILE A 174 -16.90 5.96 -27.78
CA ILE A 174 -17.50 4.88 -26.98
C ILE A 174 -16.61 3.63 -27.01
N GLN A 175 -16.06 3.26 -28.17
CA GLN A 175 -15.17 2.10 -28.27
C GLN A 175 -13.87 2.31 -27.49
N ILE A 176 -13.26 3.49 -27.57
CA ILE A 176 -12.04 3.84 -26.82
C ILE A 176 -12.33 3.79 -25.31
N VAL A 177 -13.42 4.41 -24.87
CA VAL A 177 -13.83 4.45 -23.46
C VAL A 177 -14.17 3.04 -22.97
N SER A 178 -14.95 2.28 -23.72
CA SER A 178 -15.32 0.89 -23.39
C SER A 178 -14.08 -0.01 -23.29
N SER A 179 -13.12 0.13 -24.22
CA SER A 179 -11.84 -0.60 -24.17
C SER A 179 -10.95 -0.15 -23.01
N ALA A 180 -10.95 1.13 -22.64
CA ALA A 180 -10.26 1.59 -21.44
C ALA A 180 -10.91 1.04 -20.15
N MET A 181 -12.24 1.06 -20.07
CA MET A 181 -13.00 0.57 -18.93
C MET A 181 -12.88 -0.95 -18.76
N CYS A 182 -13.04 -1.72 -19.82
CA CYS A 182 -12.85 -3.17 -19.79
C CYS A 182 -11.42 -3.53 -19.35
N ARG A 183 -10.41 -2.71 -19.68
CA ARG A 183 -9.03 -2.92 -19.21
C ARG A 183 -9.00 -2.86 -17.72
N TRP A 184 -9.53 -1.77 -17.20
CA TRP A 184 -9.52 -1.51 -15.78
C TRP A 184 -10.28 -2.60 -15.03
N PHE A 185 -11.47 -3.00 -15.48
CA PHE A 185 -12.24 -4.07 -14.88
C PHE A 185 -11.58 -5.44 -14.95
N VAL A 186 -10.88 -5.79 -16.04
CA VAL A 186 -10.09 -7.03 -16.11
C VAL A 186 -8.98 -7.01 -15.07
N VAL A 187 -8.22 -5.91 -14.97
CA VAL A 187 -7.14 -5.79 -13.97
C VAL A 187 -7.69 -5.96 -12.56
N VAL A 188 -8.83 -5.32 -12.27
CA VAL A 188 -9.54 -5.43 -11.00
C VAL A 188 -9.97 -6.87 -10.73
N ALA A 189 -10.62 -7.52 -11.70
CA ALA A 189 -11.07 -8.90 -11.60
C ALA A 189 -9.91 -9.90 -11.42
N CYS A 190 -8.77 -9.68 -12.08
CA CYS A 190 -7.55 -10.46 -11.88
C CYS A 190 -7.06 -10.33 -10.44
N LYS A 191 -6.96 -9.10 -9.93
CA LYS A 191 -6.49 -8.81 -8.57
C LYS A 191 -7.41 -9.39 -7.49
N MET A 192 -8.71 -9.40 -7.74
CA MET A 192 -9.73 -9.98 -6.85
C MET A 192 -9.90 -11.50 -7.00
N HIS A 193 -9.14 -12.16 -7.89
CA HIS A 193 -9.32 -13.57 -8.24
C HIS A 193 -10.76 -13.88 -8.73
N ALA A 194 -11.43 -12.87 -9.29
CA ALA A 194 -12.80 -12.90 -9.77
C ALA A 194 -12.90 -13.10 -11.29
N LEU A 195 -11.78 -13.30 -11.98
CA LEU A 195 -11.70 -13.53 -13.43
C LEU A 195 -12.74 -14.56 -13.92
N ARG A 196 -12.91 -15.65 -13.16
CA ARG A 196 -13.83 -16.76 -13.49
C ARG A 196 -15.31 -16.37 -13.45
N ARG A 197 -15.72 -15.53 -12.49
CA ARG A 197 -17.13 -15.21 -12.22
C ARG A 197 -17.57 -13.87 -12.78
N CYS A 198 -16.72 -12.85 -12.69
CA CYS A 198 -17.05 -11.48 -13.07
C CYS A 198 -16.70 -11.16 -14.52
N PHE A 199 -15.94 -12.02 -15.20
CA PHE A 199 -15.50 -11.77 -16.57
C PHE A 199 -15.84 -12.91 -17.53
N LEU A 200 -15.33 -14.13 -17.33
CA LEU A 200 -15.59 -15.22 -18.27
C LEU A 200 -17.09 -15.58 -18.39
N VAL A 201 -17.81 -15.72 -17.28
CA VAL A 201 -19.24 -16.09 -17.31
C VAL A 201 -20.10 -15.01 -17.99
N PRO A 202 -20.07 -13.71 -17.60
CA PRO A 202 -20.80 -12.67 -18.30
C PRO A 202 -20.44 -12.54 -19.78
N MET A 203 -19.17 -12.77 -20.14
CA MET A 203 -18.73 -12.72 -21.54
C MET A 203 -19.35 -13.84 -22.39
N TYR A 204 -19.34 -15.08 -21.90
CA TYR A 204 -20.00 -16.16 -22.61
C TYR A 204 -21.51 -15.97 -22.66
N LEU A 205 -22.11 -15.51 -21.56
CA LEU A 205 -23.53 -15.15 -21.53
C LEU A 205 -23.84 -13.98 -22.48
N ALA A 206 -22.92 -13.04 -22.70
CA ALA A 206 -23.08 -11.98 -23.69
C ALA A 206 -23.07 -12.55 -25.12
N SER A 207 -22.21 -13.51 -25.44
CA SER A 207 -22.25 -14.19 -26.75
C SER A 207 -23.56 -14.94 -26.98
N VAL A 208 -24.09 -15.60 -25.95
CA VAL A 208 -25.41 -16.26 -25.97
C VAL A 208 -26.53 -15.22 -26.06
N ALA A 209 -26.44 -14.10 -25.35
CA ALA A 209 -27.41 -13.02 -25.42
C ALA A 209 -27.42 -12.34 -26.80
N VAL A 210 -26.26 -12.12 -27.42
CA VAL A 210 -26.16 -11.62 -28.80
C VAL A 210 -26.75 -12.62 -29.78
N LEU A 211 -26.50 -13.92 -29.61
CA LEU A 211 -27.13 -14.97 -30.41
C LEU A 211 -28.66 -14.97 -30.25
N ILE A 212 -29.16 -14.90 -29.01
CA ILE A 212 -30.60 -14.81 -28.72
C ILE A 212 -31.20 -13.53 -29.33
N MET A 213 -30.54 -12.38 -29.18
CA MET A 213 -30.93 -11.12 -29.80
C MET A 213 -30.88 -11.16 -31.33
N PHE A 214 -30.08 -12.04 -31.93
CA PHE A 214 -30.09 -12.32 -33.37
C PHE A 214 -31.23 -13.25 -33.79
N LEU A 215 -31.59 -14.22 -32.95
CA LEU A 215 -32.65 -15.21 -33.19
C LEU A 215 -34.06 -14.64 -32.95
N ILE A 216 -34.22 -13.68 -32.04
CA ILE A 216 -35.50 -13.00 -31.76
C ILE A 216 -36.08 -12.33 -33.03
N PRO A 217 -35.33 -11.50 -33.79
CA PRO A 217 -35.78 -10.94 -35.06
C PRO A 217 -36.22 -12.00 -36.07
N LEU A 218 -35.45 -13.09 -36.18
CA LEU A 218 -35.77 -14.22 -37.08
C LEU A 218 -37.10 -14.88 -36.72
N HIS A 219 -37.40 -15.03 -35.43
CA HIS A 219 -38.67 -15.59 -34.97
C HIS A 219 -39.86 -14.63 -35.18
N THR A 220 -39.67 -13.34 -34.86
CA THR A 220 -40.72 -12.32 -35.03
C THR A 220 -41.06 -12.08 -36.50
N VAL A 221 -40.08 -12.16 -37.41
CA VAL A 221 -40.28 -12.00 -38.86
C VAL A 221 -40.82 -13.28 -39.49
N HIS A 222 -40.46 -14.47 -38.98
CA HIS A 222 -41.05 -15.74 -39.42
C HIS A 222 -42.56 -15.82 -39.13
N GLN A 223 -43.02 -15.30 -37.98
CA GLN A 223 -44.47 -15.18 -37.72
C GLN A 223 -45.19 -14.25 -38.71
N GLN A 224 -44.49 -13.24 -39.25
CA GLN A 224 -45.03 -12.32 -40.27
C GLN A 224 -45.03 -12.92 -41.69
N SER A 225 -44.21 -13.95 -41.93
CA SER A 225 -44.04 -14.67 -43.20
C SER A 225 -45.14 -15.71 -43.50
N ASN A 226 -46.13 -15.91 -42.62
CA ASN A 226 -47.32 -16.72 -42.95
C ASN A 226 -48.22 -16.08 -44.03
N SER A 227 -47.87 -14.88 -44.50
CA SER A 227 -48.38 -14.30 -45.74
C SER A 227 -47.30 -14.45 -46.83
N SER A 228 -47.68 -15.02 -47.97
CA SER A 228 -46.86 -15.45 -49.11
C SER A 228 -46.00 -14.33 -49.74
N SER A 229 -44.97 -13.88 -49.03
CA SER A 229 -43.97 -12.94 -49.52
C SER A 229 -42.60 -13.35 -48.99
N THR A 230 -41.59 -13.27 -49.86
CA THR A 230 -40.20 -13.63 -49.57
C THR A 230 -39.67 -12.88 -48.34
N PHE A 231 -38.86 -13.57 -47.51
CA PHE A 231 -38.25 -13.07 -46.26
C PHE A 231 -37.61 -11.67 -46.37
N CYS A 232 -37.20 -11.26 -47.58
CA CYS A 232 -36.53 -10.00 -47.87
C CYS A 232 -37.41 -8.90 -48.50
N GLY A 233 -38.71 -9.15 -48.69
CA GLY A 233 -39.65 -8.22 -49.34
C GLY A 233 -40.25 -7.14 -48.41
N ASN A 234 -40.41 -7.43 -47.12
CA ASN A 234 -41.11 -6.51 -46.20
C ASN A 234 -40.12 -5.69 -45.35
N ARG A 235 -39.96 -4.41 -45.70
CA ARG A 235 -39.27 -3.43 -44.83
C ARG A 235 -40.14 -3.15 -43.59
N PRO A 236 -39.57 -3.16 -42.37
CA PRO A 236 -40.34 -2.85 -41.17
C PRO A 236 -40.84 -1.41 -41.21
N ALA A 237 -42.14 -1.22 -40.97
CA ALA A 237 -42.79 0.09 -40.92
C ALA A 237 -42.13 0.99 -39.86
N GLN A 238 -42.00 2.27 -40.19
CA GLN A 238 -41.27 3.28 -39.43
C GLN A 238 -41.98 3.57 -38.10
N ALA A 239 -41.36 3.18 -36.98
CA ALA A 239 -41.89 3.40 -35.63
C ALA A 239 -41.64 4.84 -35.14
N GLN A 240 -42.66 5.46 -34.53
CA GLN A 240 -42.72 6.90 -34.16
C GLN A 240 -41.96 7.33 -32.90
N ASN A 241 -41.26 6.43 -32.20
CA ASN A 241 -40.54 6.75 -30.95
C ASN A 241 -39.01 6.71 -31.13
N SER A 242 -38.28 7.64 -30.49
CA SER A 242 -36.85 7.88 -30.71
C SER A 242 -35.93 6.69 -30.41
N ILE A 243 -36.22 5.90 -29.37
CA ILE A 243 -35.46 4.68 -29.04
C ILE A 243 -35.80 3.54 -30.03
N THR A 244 -37.07 3.43 -30.41
CA THR A 244 -37.58 2.43 -31.36
C THR A 244 -37.09 2.69 -32.78
N MET A 245 -36.78 3.95 -33.14
CA MET A 245 -36.22 4.34 -34.44
C MET A 245 -34.78 3.85 -34.62
N TYR A 246 -33.93 3.94 -33.59
CA TYR A 246 -32.58 3.36 -33.65
C TYR A 246 -32.62 1.84 -33.67
N LEU A 247 -33.52 1.22 -32.89
CA LEU A 247 -33.69 -0.22 -32.88
C LEU A 247 -34.25 -0.74 -34.21
N SER A 248 -35.22 -0.04 -34.83
CA SER A 248 -35.77 -0.43 -36.13
C SER A 248 -34.77 -0.20 -37.26
N SER A 249 -33.96 0.86 -37.20
CA SER A 249 -32.87 1.09 -38.16
C SER A 249 -31.77 0.03 -38.04
N LEU A 250 -31.42 -0.38 -36.81
CA LEU A 250 -30.47 -1.47 -36.58
C LEU A 250 -31.04 -2.81 -37.09
N MET A 251 -32.31 -3.08 -36.80
CA MET A 251 -33.02 -4.27 -37.28
C MET A 251 -33.11 -4.30 -38.82
N ALA A 252 -33.40 -3.17 -39.46
CA ALA A 252 -33.44 -3.06 -40.92
C ALA A 252 -32.05 -3.29 -41.54
N ASP A 253 -30.98 -2.83 -40.90
CA ASP A 253 -29.61 -3.00 -41.37
C ASP A 253 -29.11 -4.45 -41.20
N VAL A 254 -29.44 -5.10 -40.06
CA VAL A 254 -29.17 -6.53 -39.83
C VAL A 254 -29.94 -7.41 -40.80
N THR A 255 -31.24 -7.14 -40.98
CA THR A 255 -32.10 -7.88 -41.91
C THR A 255 -31.63 -7.68 -43.36
N GLY A 256 -31.25 -6.46 -43.75
CA GLY A 256 -30.70 -6.17 -45.07
C GLY A 256 -29.36 -6.83 -45.35
N THR A 257 -28.50 -7.02 -44.33
CA THR A 257 -27.24 -7.74 -44.47
C THR A 257 -27.46 -9.25 -44.63
N LEU A 258 -28.39 -9.82 -43.85
CA LEU A 258 -28.75 -11.24 -43.95
C LEU A 258 -29.44 -11.56 -45.28
N CYS A 259 -30.33 -10.67 -45.73
CA CYS A 259 -31.07 -10.78 -46.99
C CYS A 259 -30.26 -10.57 -48.27
N ALA A 260 -29.04 -10.07 -48.16
CA ALA A 260 -28.13 -9.96 -49.30
C ALA A 260 -27.54 -11.32 -49.72
N ARG A 261 -27.75 -12.39 -48.93
CA ARG A 261 -27.30 -13.75 -49.26
C ARG A 261 -28.39 -14.56 -49.99
N PRO A 262 -28.05 -15.24 -51.10
CA PRO A 262 -28.96 -16.16 -51.80
C PRO A 262 -29.57 -17.23 -50.88
N ILE A 263 -28.76 -17.72 -49.93
CA ILE A 263 -29.15 -18.69 -48.87
C ILE A 263 -30.38 -18.24 -48.07
N VAL A 264 -30.47 -16.94 -47.78
CA VAL A 264 -31.48 -16.35 -46.91
C VAL A 264 -32.65 -15.81 -47.73
N SER A 265 -32.39 -15.30 -48.94
CA SER A 265 -33.43 -14.81 -49.84
C SER A 265 -34.27 -15.94 -50.47
N GLU A 266 -33.70 -17.11 -50.72
CA GLU A 266 -34.41 -18.28 -51.29
C GLU A 266 -35.03 -19.21 -50.22
N THR A 267 -34.90 -18.88 -48.93
CA THR A 267 -35.45 -19.66 -47.80
C THR A 267 -35.15 -21.17 -47.84
N LYS A 268 -33.94 -21.57 -48.24
CA LYS A 268 -33.50 -22.97 -48.10
C LYS A 268 -33.17 -23.24 -46.63
N ILE A 269 -34.09 -23.89 -45.92
CA ILE A 269 -33.94 -24.30 -44.50
C ILE A 269 -32.57 -24.95 -44.25
N THR A 270 -32.10 -25.76 -45.19
CA THR A 270 -30.80 -26.43 -45.17
C THR A 270 -29.62 -25.46 -45.04
N GLY A 271 -29.63 -24.33 -45.75
CA GLY A 271 -28.55 -23.33 -45.70
C GLY A 271 -28.53 -22.54 -44.37
N LEU A 272 -29.70 -22.26 -43.80
CA LEU A 272 -29.80 -21.60 -42.49
C LEU A 272 -29.34 -22.50 -41.33
N VAL A 273 -29.66 -23.81 -41.42
CA VAL A 273 -29.21 -24.82 -40.45
C VAL A 273 -27.69 -25.00 -40.52
N VAL A 274 -27.11 -25.07 -41.72
CA VAL A 274 -25.65 -25.14 -41.90
C VAL A 274 -24.98 -23.88 -41.35
N LEU A 275 -25.62 -22.70 -41.51
CA LEU A 275 -25.14 -21.43 -40.96
C LEU A 275 -25.05 -21.43 -39.42
N GLY A 276 -26.09 -21.94 -38.76
CA GLY A 276 -26.11 -22.11 -37.31
C GLY A 276 -25.08 -23.13 -36.81
N LEU A 277 -24.91 -24.24 -37.55
CA LEU A 277 -24.01 -25.34 -37.15
C LEU A 277 -22.53 -24.97 -37.21
N TYR A 278 -22.05 -24.28 -38.25
CA TYR A 278 -20.63 -23.88 -38.28
C TYR A 278 -20.31 -22.81 -37.22
N ALA A 279 -21.24 -21.88 -36.95
CA ALA A 279 -21.08 -20.87 -35.92
C ALA A 279 -21.05 -21.48 -34.52
N LEU A 280 -21.94 -22.44 -34.24
CA LEU A 280 -21.95 -23.21 -33.00
C LEU A 280 -20.67 -24.04 -32.83
N SER A 281 -20.17 -24.66 -33.91
CA SER A 281 -18.92 -25.44 -33.89
C SER A 281 -17.71 -24.57 -33.54
N TRP A 282 -17.58 -23.39 -34.15
CA TRP A 282 -16.50 -22.46 -33.79
C TRP A 282 -16.64 -21.92 -32.36
N TRP A 283 -17.87 -21.65 -31.91
CA TRP A 283 -18.13 -21.22 -30.53
C TRP A 283 -17.77 -22.30 -29.50
N LEU A 284 -18.14 -23.56 -29.73
CA LEU A 284 -17.76 -24.71 -28.89
C LEU A 284 -16.25 -24.95 -28.91
N GLY A 285 -15.62 -24.84 -30.09
CA GLY A 285 -14.17 -24.93 -30.23
C GLY A 285 -13.43 -23.88 -29.42
N LEU A 286 -13.90 -22.62 -29.46
CA LEU A 286 -13.39 -21.52 -28.66
C LEU A 286 -13.58 -21.80 -27.16
N MET A 287 -14.79 -22.19 -26.74
CA MET A 287 -15.09 -22.55 -25.34
C MET A 287 -14.14 -23.61 -24.80
N LEU A 288 -13.97 -24.72 -25.51
CA LEU A 288 -13.10 -25.82 -25.08
C LEU A 288 -11.62 -25.41 -25.04
N SER A 289 -11.16 -24.59 -25.99
CA SER A 289 -9.78 -24.06 -25.97
C SER A 289 -9.50 -23.24 -24.71
N THR A 290 -10.53 -22.59 -24.15
CA THR A 290 -10.41 -21.64 -23.04
C THR A 290 -10.54 -22.27 -21.64
N VAL A 291 -10.93 -23.56 -21.54
CA VAL A 291 -11.24 -24.18 -20.24
C VAL A 291 -10.02 -24.24 -19.31
N TYR A 292 -8.79 -24.32 -19.82
CA TYR A 292 -7.61 -24.32 -18.95
C TYR A 292 -7.49 -23.04 -18.10
N ILE A 293 -8.01 -21.90 -18.57
CA ILE A 293 -8.01 -20.62 -17.85
C ILE A 293 -8.87 -20.71 -16.58
N TRP A 294 -9.91 -21.53 -16.61
CA TRP A 294 -10.75 -21.81 -15.44
C TRP A 294 -9.97 -22.55 -14.35
N PHE A 295 -8.83 -23.14 -14.67
CA PHE A 295 -8.00 -23.87 -13.72
C PHE A 295 -6.64 -23.22 -13.46
N LEU A 296 -6.35 -22.07 -14.08
CA LEU A 296 -5.17 -21.27 -13.73
C LEU A 296 -5.25 -20.88 -12.26
N LYS A 297 -4.20 -21.24 -11.51
CA LYS A 297 -3.95 -20.72 -10.16
C LYS A 297 -3.12 -19.47 -10.36
N ILE A 298 -3.71 -18.31 -10.12
CA ILE A 298 -3.04 -17.01 -10.22
C ILE A 298 -2.75 -16.54 -8.80
N GLN A 299 -1.52 -16.07 -8.54
CA GLN A 299 -1.20 -15.47 -7.26
C GLN A 299 -1.97 -14.15 -7.09
N ARG A 300 -2.35 -13.85 -5.84
CA ARG A 300 -3.17 -12.67 -5.54
C ARG A 300 -2.42 -11.39 -5.91
N ILE A 301 -3.12 -10.44 -6.53
CA ILE A 301 -2.58 -9.09 -6.89
C ILE A 301 -1.38 -9.17 -7.84
N GLU A 302 -1.34 -10.18 -8.72
CA GLU A 302 -0.31 -10.25 -9.75
C GLU A 302 -0.32 -9.04 -10.69
N ARG A 303 0.87 -8.57 -11.09
CA ARG A 303 0.98 -7.43 -12.01
C ARG A 303 0.52 -7.89 -13.40
N THR A 304 -0.22 -7.05 -14.11
CA THR A 304 -0.72 -7.37 -15.47
C THR A 304 0.40 -7.68 -16.46
N GLN A 305 1.58 -7.10 -16.28
CA GLN A 305 2.76 -7.38 -17.09
C GLN A 305 3.27 -8.82 -16.92
N ASP A 306 3.08 -9.40 -15.73
CA ASP A 306 3.46 -10.76 -15.38
C ASP A 306 2.32 -11.73 -15.74
N LEU A 307 1.08 -11.24 -15.77
CA LEU A 307 -0.09 -12.02 -16.17
C LEU A 307 -0.23 -12.18 -17.68
N PHE A 308 0.14 -11.16 -18.48
CA PHE A 308 -0.13 -11.11 -19.92
C PHE A 308 1.12 -10.89 -20.80
N SER A 309 1.17 -11.55 -21.96
CA SER A 309 2.22 -11.44 -22.98
C SER A 309 2.17 -10.13 -23.78
N LYS A 310 1.01 -9.49 -23.86
CA LYS A 310 0.78 -8.12 -24.32
C LYS A 310 0.19 -7.30 -23.17
N GLN A 311 0.70 -6.08 -22.97
CA GLN A 311 0.26 -5.23 -21.85
C GLN A 311 -1.19 -4.74 -21.98
N MET A 312 -1.73 -4.77 -23.21
CA MET A 312 -3.11 -4.43 -23.53
C MET A 312 -3.77 -5.61 -24.23
N TYR A 313 -5.09 -5.73 -24.04
CA TYR A 313 -5.92 -6.72 -24.72
C TYR A 313 -6.71 -6.03 -25.85
N GLU A 314 -7.12 -6.78 -26.85
CA GLU A 314 -7.86 -6.29 -28.00
C GLU A 314 -9.36 -6.15 -27.65
N GLY A 315 -9.88 -4.93 -27.53
CA GLY A 315 -11.25 -4.68 -27.08
C GLY A 315 -12.35 -5.14 -28.06
N ALA A 316 -12.02 -5.35 -29.33
CA ALA A 316 -12.93 -5.93 -30.31
C ALA A 316 -13.09 -7.46 -30.15
N PHE A 317 -12.08 -8.11 -29.58
CA PHE A 317 -11.93 -9.56 -29.48
C PHE A 317 -11.46 -9.90 -28.06
N LEU A 318 -12.21 -9.40 -27.08
CA LEU A 318 -11.84 -9.41 -25.67
C LEU A 318 -11.66 -10.84 -25.16
N GLU A 319 -12.50 -11.79 -25.62
CA GLU A 319 -12.40 -13.20 -25.25
C GLU A 319 -11.13 -13.85 -25.81
N GLN A 320 -10.86 -13.72 -27.11
CA GLN A 320 -9.63 -14.23 -27.71
C GLN A 320 -8.40 -13.57 -27.10
N SER A 321 -8.50 -12.28 -26.78
CA SER A 321 -7.37 -11.54 -26.23
C SER A 321 -7.08 -11.83 -24.78
N LEU A 322 -8.02 -12.30 -23.97
CA LEU A 322 -7.68 -12.82 -22.65
C LEU A 322 -7.22 -14.27 -22.75
N LEU A 323 -7.81 -15.03 -23.67
CA LEU A 323 -7.46 -16.42 -23.95
C LEU A 323 -5.98 -16.57 -24.26
N LEU A 324 -5.54 -15.87 -25.29
CA LEU A 324 -4.27 -16.13 -25.97
C LEU A 324 -3.11 -15.32 -25.39
N ASN A 325 -3.44 -14.35 -24.53
CA ASN A 325 -2.48 -13.41 -23.96
C ASN A 325 -2.03 -13.79 -22.56
N THR A 326 -2.76 -14.65 -21.85
CA THR A 326 -2.46 -14.98 -20.45
C THR A 326 -1.24 -15.91 -20.37
N ARG A 327 -0.17 -15.51 -19.66
CA ARG A 327 1.11 -16.24 -19.61
C ARG A 327 1.00 -17.61 -18.95
N PHE A 328 1.51 -18.64 -19.62
CA PHE A 328 1.61 -19.99 -19.05
C PHE A 328 2.68 -20.10 -17.94
N GLU A 329 3.71 -19.24 -18.01
CA GLU A 329 4.88 -19.22 -17.13
C GLU A 329 4.55 -18.90 -15.65
N ILE A 330 3.41 -18.25 -15.40
CA ILE A 330 2.85 -17.99 -14.05
C ILE A 330 2.77 -19.29 -13.24
N ARG A 331 2.39 -20.40 -13.90
CA ARG A 331 2.25 -21.71 -13.25
C ARG A 331 3.60 -22.28 -12.78
N LYS A 332 4.70 -21.94 -13.47
CA LYS A 332 6.07 -22.38 -13.15
C LYS A 332 6.65 -21.55 -12.00
N LYS A 333 6.54 -20.21 -12.05
CA LYS A 333 6.91 -19.31 -10.94
C LYS A 333 6.20 -19.66 -9.63
N ILE A 334 4.90 -20.00 -9.66
CA ILE A 334 4.15 -20.39 -8.45
C ILE A 334 4.64 -21.72 -7.87
N LYS A 335 5.12 -22.63 -8.72
CA LYS A 335 5.64 -23.94 -8.31
C LYS A 335 7.08 -23.85 -7.79
N GLU A 336 7.87 -22.89 -8.31
CA GLU A 336 9.24 -22.60 -7.89
C GLU A 336 9.31 -21.67 -6.66
N ALA A 337 8.37 -20.71 -6.51
CA ALA A 337 8.25 -19.83 -5.33
C ALA A 337 7.67 -20.53 -4.09
N GLY A 338 7.37 -21.82 -4.17
CA GLY A 338 7.02 -22.67 -3.03
C GLY A 338 8.23 -23.04 -2.16
N SER A 339 9.23 -22.16 -2.04
CA SER A 339 10.28 -22.32 -1.01
C SER A 339 9.67 -21.94 0.34
N LYS A 340 9.71 -22.92 1.23
CA LYS A 340 9.04 -23.02 2.52
C LYS A 340 9.86 -22.29 3.59
N ASP A 341 10.00 -20.98 3.48
CA ASP A 341 10.92 -20.24 4.35
C ASP A 341 10.16 -19.59 5.51
N THR A 342 10.54 -19.97 6.74
CA THR A 342 10.02 -19.40 7.98
C THR A 342 10.44 -17.95 8.12
N MET A 343 9.53 -17.11 8.58
CA MET A 343 9.80 -15.68 8.75
C MET A 343 10.00 -15.30 10.19
N ILE A 344 10.82 -14.28 10.41
CA ILE A 344 11.11 -13.79 11.75
C ILE A 344 10.71 -12.31 11.82
N VAL A 345 9.88 -11.98 12.79
CA VAL A 345 9.44 -10.61 13.06
C VAL A 345 9.84 -10.26 14.48
N TYR A 346 10.80 -9.34 14.58
CA TYR A 346 11.23 -8.79 15.86
C TYR A 346 10.43 -7.53 16.18
N LEU A 347 9.64 -7.58 17.25
CA LEU A 347 8.91 -6.43 17.75
C LEU A 347 9.81 -5.64 18.70
N CYS A 348 10.10 -4.39 18.36
CA CYS A 348 11.04 -3.54 19.10
C CYS A 348 10.31 -2.32 19.64
N ALA A 349 9.90 -2.37 20.90
CA ALA A 349 9.31 -1.25 21.61
C ALA A 349 10.39 -0.41 22.30
N THR A 350 10.36 0.91 22.14
CA THR A 350 11.20 1.84 22.91
C THR A 350 10.39 2.52 24.00
N MET A 351 10.92 2.48 25.23
CA MET A 351 10.30 3.02 26.44
C MET A 351 11.27 3.94 27.18
N TRP A 352 10.74 4.86 27.96
CA TRP A 352 11.45 5.71 28.89
C TRP A 352 10.63 6.02 30.16
N HIS A 353 9.76 7.03 30.13
CA HIS A 353 8.96 7.49 31.28
C HIS A 353 7.45 7.31 31.03
N GLU A 354 7.07 6.16 30.50
CA GLU A 354 5.66 5.80 30.27
C GLU A 354 4.91 5.61 31.59
N THR A 355 3.59 5.81 31.56
CA THR A 355 2.71 5.50 32.67
C THR A 355 2.36 4.00 32.71
N TYR A 356 1.82 3.54 33.84
CA TYR A 356 1.29 2.18 33.97
C TYR A 356 0.30 1.84 32.83
N ASP A 357 -0.66 2.74 32.53
CA ASP A 357 -1.64 2.54 31.47
C ASP A 357 -1.01 2.47 30.07
N GLU A 358 0.02 3.27 29.81
CA GLU A 358 0.78 3.25 28.56
C GLU A 358 1.49 1.89 28.39
N MET A 359 2.25 1.46 29.41
CA MET A 359 2.96 0.17 29.39
C MET A 359 2.01 -1.03 29.29
N MET A 360 0.84 -0.95 29.93
CA MET A 360 -0.17 -2.00 29.87
C MET A 360 -0.70 -2.21 28.45
N LYS A 361 -0.98 -1.13 27.70
CA LYS A 361 -1.51 -1.21 26.32
C LYS A 361 -0.60 -1.99 25.38
N ILE A 362 0.69 -1.69 25.41
CA ILE A 362 1.67 -2.36 24.54
C ILE A 362 1.88 -3.81 24.95
N LEU A 363 1.92 -4.12 26.26
CA LEU A 363 2.02 -5.49 26.74
C LEU A 363 0.80 -6.32 26.34
N ILE A 364 -0.43 -5.78 26.50
CA ILE A 364 -1.65 -6.42 26.01
C ILE A 364 -1.54 -6.76 24.52
N SER A 365 -1.01 -5.83 23.70
CA SER A 365 -0.81 -6.07 22.26
C SER A 365 0.19 -7.19 21.99
N MET A 366 1.28 -7.27 22.75
CA MET A 366 2.25 -8.37 22.67
C MET A 366 1.62 -9.71 23.06
N PHE A 367 0.83 -9.77 24.14
CA PHE A 367 0.11 -10.99 24.55
C PHE A 367 -0.96 -11.42 23.54
N ARG A 368 -1.68 -10.47 22.92
CA ARG A 368 -2.61 -10.76 21.82
C ARG A 368 -1.88 -11.40 20.65
N LEU A 369 -0.68 -10.92 20.32
CA LEU A 369 0.15 -11.48 19.26
C LEU A 369 0.75 -12.83 19.63
N ASP A 370 1.16 -13.04 20.88
CA ASP A 370 1.63 -14.36 21.37
C ASP A 370 0.55 -15.43 21.26
N LYS A 371 -0.70 -15.07 21.58
CA LYS A 371 -1.87 -15.94 21.39
C LYS A 371 -2.15 -16.22 19.91
N TYR A 372 -1.79 -15.30 19.02
CA TYR A 372 -2.11 -15.39 17.60
C TYR A 372 -1.16 -16.35 16.87
N ARG A 373 -1.67 -17.51 16.44
CA ARG A 373 -0.93 -18.45 15.57
C ARG A 373 -1.42 -18.37 14.13
N PRO A 374 -0.58 -17.93 13.17
CA PRO A 374 -0.98 -17.86 11.77
C PRO A 374 -1.07 -19.26 11.15
N LYS A 375 -2.29 -19.80 11.02
CA LYS A 375 -2.67 -21.02 10.25
C LYS A 375 -2.11 -22.36 10.76
N ILE A 376 -2.99 -23.37 10.88
CA ILE A 376 -2.70 -24.77 11.28
C ILE A 376 -1.92 -25.58 10.21
N ASN A 377 -1.73 -25.03 9.01
CA ASN A 377 -0.85 -25.67 8.04
C ASN A 377 0.62 -25.45 8.47
N LYS A 378 1.28 -26.50 8.96
CA LYS A 378 2.71 -26.63 9.37
C LYS A 378 3.79 -26.09 8.40
N GLN A 379 3.44 -25.33 7.37
CA GLN A 379 4.32 -25.00 6.24
C GLN A 379 4.63 -23.50 6.07
N ASN A 380 3.96 -22.56 6.77
CA ASN A 380 4.22 -21.12 6.66
C ASN A 380 4.19 -20.40 8.03
N ASP A 381 5.10 -20.76 8.95
CA ASP A 381 5.13 -20.14 10.28
C ASP A 381 5.82 -18.77 10.27
N VAL A 382 5.18 -17.78 10.88
CA VAL A 382 5.80 -16.51 11.27
C VAL A 382 6.18 -16.63 12.74
N ILE A 383 7.45 -16.41 13.06
CA ILE A 383 7.98 -16.40 14.42
C ILE A 383 8.00 -14.97 14.92
N PHE A 384 7.39 -14.74 16.08
CA PHE A 384 7.41 -13.45 16.77
C PHE A 384 8.40 -13.49 17.92
N GLU A 385 9.23 -12.45 18.01
CA GLU A 385 10.08 -12.23 19.18
C GLU A 385 9.94 -10.79 19.65
N PHE A 386 9.75 -10.61 20.96
CA PHE A 386 9.43 -9.31 21.55
C PHE A 386 10.64 -8.72 22.27
N HIS A 387 10.96 -7.47 21.98
CA HIS A 387 12.05 -6.72 22.60
C HIS A 387 11.53 -5.37 23.09
N ILE A 388 11.74 -5.08 24.37
CA ILE A 388 11.47 -3.78 24.99
C ILE A 388 12.81 -3.15 25.36
N TYR A 389 13.11 -1.98 24.82
CA TYR A 389 14.30 -1.19 25.13
C TYR A 389 13.92 -0.05 26.05
N PHE A 390 14.22 -0.21 27.35
CA PHE A 390 13.91 0.75 28.39
C PHE A 390 15.09 1.69 28.60
N ASP A 391 14.89 2.96 28.29
CA ASP A 391 15.92 3.98 28.39
C ASP A 391 16.04 4.56 29.81
N ASP A 392 17.24 4.97 30.21
CA ASP A 392 17.54 5.53 31.54
C ASP A 392 16.92 4.75 32.71
N ALA A 393 17.02 3.41 32.69
CA ALA A 393 16.27 2.52 33.56
C ALA A 393 16.75 2.47 35.02
N PHE A 394 17.73 3.29 35.41
CA PHE A 394 18.48 3.12 36.66
C PHE A 394 18.79 4.47 37.32
N LYS A 395 18.81 4.47 38.66
CA LYS A 395 19.11 5.61 39.53
C LYS A 395 20.27 5.31 40.47
N ASP A 396 21.00 6.34 40.85
CA ASP A 396 22.07 6.23 41.85
C ASP A 396 21.46 6.10 43.25
N VAL A 397 21.98 5.17 44.04
CA VAL A 397 21.61 4.93 45.44
C VAL A 397 22.89 5.00 46.29
N HIS A 398 22.78 5.47 47.53
CA HIS A 398 23.90 5.60 48.47
C HIS A 398 25.08 6.43 47.92
N ASN A 399 24.84 7.67 47.50
CA ASN A 399 25.87 8.60 46.99
C ASN A 399 26.76 7.99 45.88
N GLY A 400 26.16 7.22 44.96
CA GLY A 400 26.83 6.66 43.79
C GLY A 400 27.57 5.33 44.01
N ARG A 401 27.41 4.68 45.18
CA ARG A 401 28.04 3.38 45.46
C ARG A 401 27.30 2.19 44.85
N ALA A 402 26.00 2.30 44.62
CA ALA A 402 25.18 1.26 44.01
C ALA A 402 24.14 1.89 43.08
N ARG A 403 23.79 1.20 41.99
CA ARG A 403 22.74 1.66 41.06
C ARG A 403 21.59 0.68 41.06
N HIS A 404 20.39 1.19 41.30
CA HIS A 404 19.16 0.39 41.30
C HIS A 404 18.29 0.78 40.13
N VAL A 405 17.37 -0.10 39.75
CA VAL A 405 16.35 0.19 38.74
C VAL A 405 15.49 1.38 39.22
N ASN A 406 15.08 2.24 38.30
CA ASN A 406 14.24 3.40 38.60
C ASN A 406 12.76 2.98 38.81
N GLU A 407 11.93 3.90 39.31
CA GLU A 407 10.51 3.63 39.56
C GLU A 407 9.70 3.25 38.32
N TYR A 408 10.04 3.76 37.14
CA TYR A 408 9.33 3.45 35.90
C TYR A 408 9.62 2.03 35.41
N ALA A 409 10.86 1.59 35.52
CA ALA A 409 11.23 0.22 35.20
C ALA A 409 10.75 -0.78 36.28
N GLU A 410 10.60 -0.34 37.55
CA GLU A 410 9.86 -1.12 38.55
C GLU A 410 8.39 -1.31 38.14
N ILE A 411 7.70 -0.24 37.71
CA ILE A 411 6.32 -0.33 37.20
C ILE A 411 6.22 -1.32 36.04
N LEU A 412 7.15 -1.29 35.08
CA LEU A 412 7.13 -2.24 33.96
C LEU A 412 7.17 -3.69 34.46
N VAL A 413 8.02 -3.99 35.44
CA VAL A 413 8.10 -5.33 36.04
C VAL A 413 6.82 -5.69 36.79
N GLU A 414 6.17 -4.73 37.46
CA GLU A 414 4.87 -4.93 38.11
C GLU A 414 3.77 -5.26 37.08
N VAL A 415 3.69 -4.50 35.97
CA VAL A 415 2.73 -4.73 34.88
C VAL A 415 2.94 -6.11 34.23
N ILE A 416 4.19 -6.53 34.05
CA ILE A 416 4.52 -7.87 33.49
C ILE A 416 4.16 -9.00 34.46
N LYS A 417 4.13 -8.76 35.78
CA LYS A 417 3.79 -9.79 36.79
C LYS A 417 2.30 -10.09 36.90
N GLU A 418 1.44 -9.16 36.49
CA GLU A 418 -0.01 -9.36 36.50
C GLU A 418 -0.46 -10.59 35.70
N PRO A 419 0.05 -10.83 34.48
CA PRO A 419 0.00 -12.16 33.89
C PRO A 419 1.04 -13.05 34.61
N ARG A 420 0.58 -14.07 35.34
CA ARG A 420 1.45 -15.03 36.06
C ARG A 420 2.39 -15.78 35.09
N LEU A 421 3.53 -15.19 34.74
CA LEU A 421 4.53 -15.78 33.86
C LEU A 421 5.43 -16.76 34.65
N PRO A 422 5.65 -17.99 34.14
CA PRO A 422 6.25 -19.07 34.91
C PRO A 422 7.78 -18.98 35.06
N GLN A 423 8.49 -18.26 34.20
CA GLN A 423 9.96 -18.25 34.22
C GLN A 423 10.55 -16.90 33.79
N GLN A 424 11.32 -16.27 34.69
CA GLN A 424 12.08 -15.04 34.46
C GLN A 424 13.57 -15.34 34.59
N LYS A 425 14.37 -14.95 33.60
CA LYS A 425 15.83 -14.98 33.68
C LYS A 425 16.37 -13.55 33.73
N ILE A 426 17.23 -13.27 34.71
CA ILE A 426 17.87 -11.96 34.90
C ILE A 426 19.32 -12.08 34.45
N ILE A 427 19.74 -11.18 33.57
CA ILE A 427 21.06 -11.20 32.94
C ILE A 427 21.71 -9.84 33.12
N SER A 428 22.94 -9.82 33.65
CA SER A 428 23.79 -8.63 33.64
C SER A 428 24.42 -8.47 32.25
N THR A 429 24.35 -7.26 31.70
CA THR A 429 24.86 -6.96 30.35
C THR A 429 25.79 -5.74 30.39
N PRO A 430 26.71 -5.59 29.41
CA PRO A 430 27.61 -4.43 29.36
C PRO A 430 26.92 -3.05 29.30
N TYR A 431 25.64 -3.03 28.92
CA TYR A 431 24.83 -1.82 28.80
C TYR A 431 23.88 -1.60 30.00
N GLY A 432 23.87 -2.48 31.00
CA GLY A 432 22.96 -2.43 32.15
C GLY A 432 22.45 -3.81 32.54
N GLY A 433 21.20 -4.12 32.16
CA GLY A 433 20.59 -5.43 32.44
C GLY A 433 19.63 -5.89 31.36
N ARG A 434 19.32 -7.19 31.37
CA ARG A 434 18.29 -7.81 30.54
C ARG A 434 17.41 -8.74 31.35
N LEU A 435 16.11 -8.65 31.16
CA LEU A 435 15.13 -9.60 31.68
C LEU A 435 14.60 -10.43 30.49
N GLU A 436 14.60 -11.75 30.60
CA GLU A 436 14.04 -12.64 29.60
C GLU A 436 12.84 -13.37 30.19
N TYR A 437 11.73 -13.32 29.47
CA TYR A 437 10.47 -13.97 29.80
C TYR A 437 10.07 -14.92 28.66
N THR A 438 9.51 -16.06 29.04
CA THR A 438 8.82 -16.95 28.08
C THR A 438 7.32 -16.71 28.21
N LEU A 439 6.69 -16.25 27.13
CA LEU A 439 5.26 -15.99 27.09
C LEU A 439 4.47 -17.32 27.04
N PRO A 440 3.17 -17.33 27.43
CA PRO A 440 2.38 -18.56 27.59
C PRO A 440 2.29 -19.45 26.33
N LYS A 441 2.45 -18.91 25.12
CA LYS A 441 2.42 -19.68 23.87
C LYS A 441 3.79 -19.98 23.28
N GLY A 442 4.87 -19.70 24.02
CA GLY A 442 6.24 -20.10 23.71
C GLY A 442 7.10 -19.03 23.04
N ASN A 443 6.55 -17.85 22.69
CA ASN A 443 7.37 -16.75 22.18
C ASN A 443 8.21 -16.12 23.31
N THR A 444 9.38 -15.60 22.96
CA THR A 444 10.28 -14.95 23.92
C THR A 444 10.05 -13.46 23.96
N MET A 445 10.06 -12.89 25.17
CA MET A 445 10.05 -11.45 25.42
C MET A 445 11.29 -11.04 26.21
N MET A 446 12.07 -10.11 25.65
CA MET A 446 13.29 -9.59 26.25
C MET A 446 13.14 -8.10 26.61
N VAL A 447 13.40 -7.75 27.86
CA VAL A 447 13.42 -6.37 28.34
C VAL A 447 14.87 -5.94 28.55
N HIS A 448 15.36 -5.04 27.72
CA HIS A 448 16.70 -4.46 27.78
C HIS A 448 16.65 -3.18 28.62
N LEU A 449 17.18 -3.24 29.85
CA LEU A 449 17.29 -2.12 30.78
C LEU A 449 18.61 -1.39 30.53
N LYS A 450 18.54 -0.15 30.04
CA LYS A 450 19.73 0.64 29.68
C LYS A 450 20.20 1.51 30.83
N ASP A 451 21.50 1.47 31.07
CA ASP A 451 22.21 2.34 31.99
C ASP A 451 22.77 3.57 31.25
N LYS A 452 22.27 4.77 31.55
CA LYS A 452 22.75 6.03 30.93
C LYS A 452 24.24 6.34 31.16
N GLN A 453 24.85 5.81 32.21
CA GLN A 453 26.28 5.97 32.51
C GLN A 453 27.14 5.00 31.69
N LEU A 454 26.57 3.90 31.20
CA LEU A 454 27.26 2.90 30.38
C LEU A 454 26.99 3.07 28.89
N ILE A 455 25.78 3.49 28.50
CA ILE A 455 25.37 3.57 27.10
C ILE A 455 24.56 4.83 26.81
N ARG A 456 24.62 5.32 25.56
CA ARG A 456 23.82 6.46 25.09
C ARG A 456 22.32 6.25 25.29
N HIS A 457 21.68 7.28 25.81
CA HIS A 457 20.23 7.39 25.95
C HIS A 457 19.61 8.17 24.77
N LYS A 458 18.28 8.12 24.64
CA LYS A 458 17.38 8.51 23.54
C LYS A 458 17.00 7.37 22.60
N LYS A 459 15.78 7.49 22.04
CA LYS A 459 15.12 6.54 21.14
C LYS A 459 16.02 6.04 19.99
N ARG A 460 16.66 6.95 19.24
CA ARG A 460 17.60 6.59 18.15
C ARG A 460 18.70 5.61 18.57
N TRP A 461 19.29 5.76 19.75
CA TRP A 461 20.36 4.89 20.22
C TRP A 461 19.83 3.52 20.65
N SER A 462 18.61 3.46 21.21
CA SER A 462 17.89 2.19 21.40
C SER A 462 17.58 1.52 20.07
N GLN A 463 17.26 2.29 19.01
CA GLN A 463 17.07 1.74 17.67
C GLN A 463 18.37 1.15 17.11
N ILE A 464 19.49 1.86 17.24
CA ILE A 464 20.81 1.34 16.83
C ILE A 464 21.16 0.04 17.57
N MET A 465 20.85 -0.06 18.87
CA MET A 465 21.08 -1.29 19.65
C MET A 465 20.38 -2.49 19.02
N TYR A 466 19.07 -2.41 18.76
CA TYR A 466 18.34 -3.55 18.20
C TYR A 466 18.72 -3.83 16.75
N LEU A 467 19.05 -2.80 15.96
CA LEU A 467 19.46 -3.00 14.56
C LEU A 467 20.75 -3.82 14.51
N TYR A 468 21.77 -3.44 15.28
CA TYR A 468 23.03 -4.18 15.29
C TYR A 468 22.94 -5.51 16.03
N TYR A 469 22.16 -5.60 17.11
CA TYR A 469 22.02 -6.85 17.84
C TYR A 469 21.23 -7.89 17.05
N LEU A 470 20.05 -7.53 16.54
CA LEU A 470 19.15 -8.47 15.88
C LEU A 470 19.60 -8.77 14.44
N LEU A 471 19.86 -7.73 13.65
CA LEU A 471 20.26 -7.90 12.25
C LEU A 471 21.77 -8.10 12.09
N GLY A 472 22.58 -7.41 12.89
CA GLY A 472 24.03 -7.50 12.82
C GLY A 472 24.61 -8.75 13.47
N TRP A 473 24.21 -9.08 14.70
CA TRP A 473 24.78 -10.19 15.46
C TRP A 473 23.93 -11.46 15.36
N ARG A 474 22.64 -11.45 15.73
CA ARG A 474 21.82 -12.66 15.77
C ARG A 474 21.59 -13.29 14.41
N LEU A 475 21.32 -12.47 13.39
CA LEU A 475 21.13 -12.95 12.02
C LEU A 475 22.45 -13.47 11.43
N ASN A 476 23.52 -12.66 11.44
CA ASN A 476 24.80 -13.06 10.81
C ASN A 476 25.50 -14.22 11.55
N ARG A 477 25.36 -14.33 12.88
CA ARG A 477 26.02 -15.41 13.65
C ARG A 477 25.52 -16.80 13.26
N ARG A 478 24.27 -16.94 12.82
CA ARG A 478 23.75 -18.21 12.29
C ARG A 478 24.55 -18.70 11.07
N TYR A 479 25.22 -17.80 10.36
CA TYR A 479 25.92 -18.06 9.10
C TYR A 479 27.44 -17.91 9.13
N PHE A 480 27.99 -17.29 10.17
CA PHE A 480 29.43 -17.08 10.31
C PHE A 480 30.26 -18.39 10.45
N LYS A 481 29.60 -19.55 10.55
CA LYS A 481 30.24 -20.87 10.70
C LYS A 481 30.21 -21.77 9.45
N MET A 482 29.66 -21.34 8.31
CA MET A 482 29.60 -22.17 7.10
C MET A 482 30.13 -21.40 5.87
N PHE A 483 30.95 -22.07 5.05
CA PHE A 483 31.71 -21.59 3.89
C PHE A 483 30.88 -20.84 2.82
N GLU A 484 31.57 -20.26 1.81
CA GLU A 484 31.14 -19.39 0.68
C GLU A 484 29.70 -19.56 0.13
N ASP A 485 29.06 -20.74 0.22
CA ASP A 485 27.64 -20.96 -0.09
C ASP A 485 26.67 -20.25 0.88
N ALA A 486 27.14 -19.73 2.01
CA ALA A 486 26.34 -19.04 3.02
C ALA A 486 25.83 -17.64 2.59
N SER A 487 26.40 -17.03 1.53
CA SER A 487 26.01 -15.68 1.10
C SER A 487 24.57 -15.63 0.55
N GLU A 488 24.16 -16.64 -0.23
CA GLU A 488 22.81 -16.68 -0.81
C GLU A 488 21.75 -16.96 0.27
N PHE A 489 22.06 -17.86 1.21
CA PHE A 489 21.13 -18.19 2.31
C PHE A 489 20.99 -17.02 3.29
N LEU A 490 22.09 -16.31 3.60
CA LEU A 490 22.05 -15.07 4.38
C LEU A 490 21.21 -14.00 3.69
N GLN A 491 21.34 -13.83 2.37
CA GLN A 491 20.53 -12.86 1.63
C GLN A 491 19.04 -13.19 1.71
N ARG A 492 18.67 -14.47 1.58
CA ARG A 492 17.28 -14.93 1.75
C ARG A 492 16.76 -14.73 3.17
N GLU A 493 17.55 -15.01 4.20
CA GLU A 493 17.15 -14.78 5.60
C GLU A 493 16.99 -13.28 5.91
N LYS A 494 17.84 -12.41 5.35
CA LYS A 494 17.69 -10.94 5.44
C LYS A 494 16.37 -10.46 4.82
N GLU A 495 15.97 -11.05 3.71
CA GLU A 495 14.71 -10.70 3.03
C GLU A 495 13.47 -11.16 3.79
N ASN A 496 13.59 -12.26 4.56
CA ASN A 496 12.55 -12.88 5.39
C ASN A 496 12.55 -12.45 6.87
N THR A 497 13.45 -11.54 7.25
CA THR A 497 13.54 -10.95 8.58
C THR A 497 12.96 -9.55 8.60
N TYR A 498 12.17 -9.23 9.63
CA TYR A 498 11.51 -7.93 9.75
C TYR A 498 11.65 -7.35 11.16
N ILE A 499 11.71 -6.03 11.26
CA ILE A 499 11.68 -5.26 12.51
C ILE A 499 10.38 -4.46 12.56
N LEU A 500 9.54 -4.70 13.58
CA LEU A 500 8.39 -3.86 13.88
C LEU A 500 8.78 -2.83 14.94
N ALA A 501 8.92 -1.58 14.55
CA ALA A 501 9.20 -0.47 15.46
C ALA A 501 7.91 -0.03 16.18
N LEU A 502 7.98 0.08 17.50
CA LEU A 502 6.86 0.39 18.39
C LEU A 502 7.23 1.47 19.43
N ASP A 503 6.27 2.32 19.77
CA ASP A 503 6.37 3.22 20.93
C ASP A 503 5.67 2.57 22.14
N GLY A 504 6.12 2.90 23.35
CA GLY A 504 5.65 2.29 24.60
C GLY A 504 4.17 2.52 24.93
N ASP A 505 3.46 3.37 24.20
CA ASP A 505 2.05 3.71 24.36
C ASP A 505 1.14 3.19 23.22
N THR A 506 1.67 2.30 22.37
CA THR A 506 0.96 1.79 21.19
C THR A 506 0.08 0.58 21.50
N ASP A 507 -1.18 0.61 21.05
CA ASP A 507 -2.12 -0.52 21.06
C ASP A 507 -2.42 -0.98 19.63
N PHE A 508 -2.33 -2.28 19.36
CA PHE A 508 -2.59 -2.84 18.02
C PHE A 508 -3.18 -4.26 18.07
N GLN A 509 -3.73 -4.68 16.93
CA GLN A 509 -4.26 -6.03 16.73
C GLN A 509 -3.28 -6.89 15.92
N PRO A 510 -3.21 -8.22 16.14
CA PRO A 510 -2.37 -9.12 15.35
C PRO A 510 -2.61 -9.03 13.84
N SER A 511 -3.87 -8.84 13.43
CA SER A 511 -4.25 -8.65 12.02
C SER A 511 -3.56 -7.44 11.38
N ALA A 512 -3.37 -6.35 12.12
CA ALA A 512 -2.68 -5.16 11.63
C ALA A 512 -1.21 -5.46 11.29
N VAL A 513 -0.53 -6.26 12.12
CA VAL A 513 0.85 -6.70 11.87
C VAL A 513 0.92 -7.59 10.63
N MET A 514 -0.01 -8.55 10.50
CA MET A 514 -0.06 -9.45 9.32
C MET A 514 -0.24 -8.67 8.02
N LEU A 515 -1.06 -7.62 8.03
CA LEU A 515 -1.26 -6.76 6.86
C LEU A 515 0.02 -6.03 6.43
N LEU A 516 0.87 -5.62 7.38
CA LEU A 516 2.19 -5.04 7.05
C LEU A 516 3.13 -6.11 6.48
N ILE A 517 3.17 -7.30 7.10
CA ILE A 517 3.97 -8.43 6.64
C ILE A 517 3.61 -8.81 5.21
N ASP A 518 2.32 -9.03 4.94
CA ASP A 518 1.81 -9.40 3.61
C ASP A 518 2.15 -8.32 2.58
N ARG A 519 2.14 -7.04 2.99
CA ARG A 519 2.51 -5.94 2.12
C ARG A 519 3.97 -5.99 1.72
N LEU A 520 4.89 -6.20 2.68
CA LEU A 520 6.32 -6.31 2.37
C LEU A 520 6.61 -7.59 1.59
N LYS A 521 5.97 -8.72 1.88
CA LYS A 521 6.11 -9.94 1.08
C LYS A 521 5.79 -9.73 -0.39
N LEU A 522 4.70 -9.01 -0.65
CA LEU A 522 4.19 -8.82 -2.00
C LEU A 522 5.11 -7.93 -2.84
N TYR A 523 5.86 -7.02 -2.22
CA TYR A 523 6.69 -6.04 -2.91
C TYR A 523 8.14 -6.10 -2.42
N PRO A 524 9.03 -6.81 -3.16
CA PRO A 524 10.44 -6.94 -2.80
C PRO A 524 11.17 -5.61 -2.65
N GLU A 525 10.86 -4.61 -3.50
CA GLU A 525 11.45 -3.26 -3.48
C GLU A 525 10.97 -2.38 -2.29
N VAL A 526 10.01 -2.86 -1.50
CA VAL A 526 9.51 -2.14 -0.32
C VAL A 526 10.38 -2.48 0.88
N GLY A 527 11.05 -1.45 1.40
CA GLY A 527 11.92 -1.53 2.57
C GLY A 527 11.19 -1.30 3.89
N ALA A 528 10.07 -0.56 3.86
CA ALA A 528 9.25 -0.32 5.04
C ALA A 528 7.77 -0.11 4.69
N ALA A 529 6.87 -0.47 5.60
CA ALA A 529 5.47 -0.10 5.54
C ALA A 529 4.95 0.34 6.91
N CYS A 530 4.18 1.42 6.93
CA CYS A 530 3.51 1.89 8.14
C CYS A 530 2.00 1.67 8.09
N GLY A 531 1.41 1.42 9.26
CA GLY A 531 -0.03 1.40 9.44
C GLY A 531 -0.64 2.81 9.52
N ARG A 532 -1.97 2.84 9.64
CA ARG A 532 -2.76 4.01 10.02
C ARG A 532 -2.74 4.16 11.53
N ILE A 533 -2.47 5.39 11.98
CA ILE A 533 -2.36 5.72 13.40
C ILE A 533 -3.57 6.52 13.86
N HIS A 534 -4.22 6.03 14.91
CA HIS A 534 -5.40 6.62 15.53
C HIS A 534 -5.05 7.25 16.88
N PRO A 535 -5.19 8.58 17.03
CA PRO A 535 -4.94 9.22 18.31
C PRO A 535 -6.06 8.92 19.32
N THR A 536 -5.65 8.53 20.52
CA THR A 536 -6.53 8.25 21.67
C THR A 536 -6.28 9.26 22.80
N GLY A 537 -7.28 9.42 23.67
CA GLY A 537 -7.27 10.40 24.75
C GLY A 537 -8.54 11.26 24.78
N THR A 538 -8.58 12.22 25.70
CA THR A 538 -9.73 13.08 25.98
C THR A 538 -9.40 14.56 25.85
N GLY A 539 -10.42 15.38 25.60
CA GLY A 539 -10.33 16.84 25.59
C GLY A 539 -10.15 17.49 24.20
N PRO A 540 -10.27 18.83 24.12
CA PRO A 540 -10.28 19.56 22.85
C PRO A 540 -8.98 19.42 22.04
N MET A 541 -7.83 19.32 22.71
CA MET A 541 -6.55 19.13 22.03
C MET A 541 -6.47 17.77 21.32
N VAL A 542 -7.05 16.73 21.90
CA VAL A 542 -7.15 15.42 21.26
C VAL A 542 -8.16 15.46 20.12
N TRP A 543 -9.27 16.19 20.24
CA TRP A 543 -10.23 16.37 19.14
C TRP A 543 -9.59 17.03 17.92
N TYR A 544 -8.81 18.10 18.13
CA TYR A 544 -8.02 18.73 17.07
C TYR A 544 -7.12 17.70 16.37
N GLN A 545 -6.36 16.93 17.14
CA GLN A 545 -5.43 15.94 16.62
C GLN A 545 -6.13 14.76 15.93
N LYS A 546 -7.31 14.34 16.39
CA LYS A 546 -8.12 13.30 15.72
C LYS A 546 -8.46 13.69 14.30
N PHE A 547 -8.95 14.92 14.10
CA PHE A 547 -9.26 15.38 12.74
C PHE A 547 -7.99 15.64 11.92
N GLU A 548 -6.95 16.21 12.51
CA GLU A 548 -5.67 16.44 11.83
C GLU A 548 -5.04 15.14 11.33
N TYR A 549 -4.96 14.11 12.19
CA TYR A 549 -4.43 12.80 11.82
C TYR A 549 -5.28 12.15 10.75
N ALA A 550 -6.61 12.27 10.84
CA ALA A 550 -7.53 11.77 9.84
C ALA A 550 -7.25 12.40 8.47
N VAL A 551 -7.25 13.73 8.37
CA VAL A 551 -6.95 14.44 7.11
C VAL A 551 -5.56 14.11 6.59
N GLY A 552 -4.55 14.05 7.47
CA GLY A 552 -3.18 13.67 7.11
C GLY A 552 -3.09 12.26 6.51
N HIS A 553 -3.80 11.28 7.07
CA HIS A 553 -3.82 9.91 6.55
C HIS A 553 -4.70 9.76 5.31
N TRP A 554 -5.87 10.40 5.28
CA TRP A 554 -6.83 10.31 4.18
C TRP A 554 -6.29 10.97 2.91
N LEU A 555 -5.69 12.15 3.03
CA LEU A 555 -5.27 12.96 1.89
C LEU A 555 -3.76 12.94 1.70
N GLN A 556 -2.99 13.51 2.63
CA GLN A 556 -1.56 13.76 2.41
C GLN A 556 -0.75 12.46 2.25
N LYS A 557 -0.78 11.56 3.24
CA LYS A 557 -0.04 10.28 3.18
C LYS A 557 -0.48 9.41 2.01
N THR A 558 -1.77 9.46 1.70
CA THR A 558 -2.32 8.71 0.57
C THR A 558 -1.83 9.28 -0.77
N ALA A 559 -1.77 10.61 -0.91
CA ALA A 559 -1.19 11.26 -2.07
C ALA A 559 0.30 10.93 -2.24
N GLU A 560 1.05 10.98 -1.15
CA GLU A 560 2.45 10.56 -1.11
C GLU A 560 2.61 9.11 -1.59
N HIS A 561 1.80 8.18 -1.06
CA HIS A 561 1.82 6.78 -1.45
C HIS A 561 1.48 6.53 -2.92
N VAL A 562 0.50 7.26 -3.47
CA VAL A 562 0.01 7.06 -4.85
C VAL A 562 0.95 7.69 -5.87
N PHE A 563 1.41 8.92 -5.64
CA PHE A 563 2.31 9.60 -6.58
C PHE A 563 3.75 9.10 -6.50
N GLY A 564 4.15 8.48 -5.39
CA GLY A 564 5.46 7.87 -5.23
C GLY A 564 5.56 6.99 -4.00
N CYS A 565 6.08 7.55 -2.92
CA CYS A 565 6.29 6.89 -1.64
C CYS A 565 5.94 7.81 -0.47
N VAL A 566 5.78 7.23 0.72
CA VAL A 566 5.60 8.01 1.95
C VAL A 566 6.96 8.48 2.46
N LEU A 567 7.06 9.71 2.95
CA LEU A 567 8.33 10.28 3.40
C LEU A 567 8.74 9.86 4.82
N CYS A 568 7.80 9.28 5.58
CA CYS A 568 8.01 8.88 6.96
C CYS A 568 7.10 7.72 7.40
N SER A 569 7.73 6.65 7.88
CA SER A 569 7.12 5.62 8.69
C SER A 569 7.19 6.02 10.17
N PRO A 570 6.07 6.31 10.85
CA PRO A 570 6.08 6.71 12.25
C PRO A 570 6.62 5.57 13.13
N GLY A 571 7.45 5.91 14.12
CA GLY A 571 8.09 4.92 15.00
C GLY A 571 7.13 4.17 15.93
N CYS A 572 5.86 4.59 16.04
CA CYS A 572 4.88 3.92 16.89
C CYS A 572 4.34 2.60 16.30
N PHE A 573 4.24 2.46 14.98
CA PHE A 573 3.75 1.23 14.35
C PHE A 573 4.18 1.10 12.88
N SER A 574 5.43 0.66 12.66
CA SER A 574 5.99 0.52 11.32
C SER A 574 6.87 -0.73 11.19
N LEU A 575 6.68 -1.48 10.11
CA LEU A 575 7.44 -2.69 9.81
C LEU A 575 8.53 -2.39 8.78
N PHE A 576 9.76 -2.77 9.08
CA PHE A 576 10.94 -2.59 8.26
C PHE A 576 11.51 -3.95 7.84
N ARG A 577 11.96 -4.07 6.58
CA ARG A 577 12.66 -5.26 6.07
C ARG A 577 14.11 -5.26 6.55
N GLY A 578 14.59 -6.40 7.04
CA GLY A 578 15.98 -6.60 7.45
C GLY A 578 16.97 -6.27 6.33
N ALA A 579 16.74 -6.78 5.12
CA ALA A 579 17.56 -6.48 3.94
C ALA A 579 17.68 -4.97 3.64
N ALA A 580 16.59 -4.21 3.80
CA ALA A 580 16.60 -2.77 3.54
C ALA A 580 17.35 -1.98 4.63
N LEU A 581 17.22 -2.40 5.89
CA LEU A 581 17.96 -1.81 7.00
C LEU A 581 19.47 -2.10 6.91
N MET A 582 19.82 -3.32 6.50
CA MET A 582 21.20 -3.78 6.33
C MET A 582 21.85 -3.33 5.02
N ASP A 583 21.15 -2.58 4.18
CA ASP A 583 21.69 -2.06 2.94
C ASP A 583 22.83 -1.06 3.20
N ASP A 584 23.71 -0.94 2.22
CA ASP A 584 24.88 -0.10 2.29
C ASP A 584 24.47 1.34 2.61
N ASN A 585 25.14 1.91 3.60
CA ASN A 585 24.91 3.29 4.05
C ASN A 585 23.55 3.56 4.73
N VAL A 586 22.68 2.58 4.99
CA VAL A 586 21.49 2.77 5.85
C VAL A 586 21.89 2.69 7.31
N MET A 587 22.07 1.48 7.86
CA MET A 587 22.49 1.28 9.25
C MET A 587 23.78 2.04 9.60
N LYS A 588 24.77 2.06 8.69
CA LYS A 588 26.03 2.78 8.91
C LYS A 588 25.81 4.30 9.07
N ARG A 589 25.10 4.97 8.15
CA ARG A 589 24.83 6.42 8.30
C ARG A 589 23.88 6.72 9.44
N TYR A 590 22.97 5.80 9.75
CA TYR A 590 22.07 5.93 10.89
C TYR A 590 22.82 5.97 12.24
N THR A 591 24.05 5.43 12.34
CA THR A 591 24.92 5.57 13.53
C THR A 591 25.72 6.87 13.62
N THR A 592 25.67 7.73 12.59
CA THR A 592 26.48 8.96 12.54
C THR A 592 26.18 9.86 13.73
N LYS A 593 27.23 10.22 14.49
CA LYS A 593 27.09 11.08 15.66
C LYS A 593 26.68 12.49 15.20
N PRO A 594 25.74 13.16 15.89
CA PRO A 594 25.41 14.54 15.58
C PRO A 594 26.60 15.43 15.98
N THR A 595 27.30 15.96 14.98
CA THR A 595 28.46 16.86 15.14
C THR A 595 28.12 18.33 14.88
N GLU A 596 27.05 18.59 14.11
CA GLU A 596 26.62 19.91 13.70
C GLU A 596 25.22 20.20 14.23
N ALA A 597 24.87 21.47 14.37
CA ALA A 597 23.55 21.90 14.84
C ALA A 597 22.38 21.30 14.02
N SER A 598 22.53 21.22 12.69
CA SER A 598 21.56 20.62 11.78
C SER A 598 21.35 19.13 12.06
N HIS A 599 22.41 18.40 12.40
CA HIS A 599 22.36 16.97 12.71
C HIS A 599 21.49 16.67 13.93
N TYR A 600 21.47 17.54 14.95
CA TYR A 600 20.59 17.36 16.11
C TYR A 600 19.11 17.47 15.74
N ILE A 601 18.77 18.37 14.81
CA ILE A 601 17.38 18.55 14.34
C ILE A 601 16.98 17.42 13.38
N GLN A 602 17.88 17.05 12.46
CA GLN A 602 17.58 16.04 11.44
C GLN A 602 17.58 14.63 12.02
N TYR A 603 18.61 14.27 12.79
CA TYR A 603 18.86 12.89 13.21
C TYR A 603 18.23 12.53 14.55
N ASP A 604 18.30 13.43 15.54
CA ASP A 604 17.87 13.11 16.91
C ASP A 604 16.42 13.53 17.20
N GLN A 605 15.92 14.58 16.55
CA GLN A 605 14.52 15.05 16.70
C GLN A 605 13.55 14.43 15.68
N GLY A 606 14.09 13.88 14.58
CA GLY A 606 13.33 13.24 13.50
C GLY A 606 13.93 11.90 13.12
N GLU A 607 14.33 11.10 14.09
CA GLU A 607 15.04 9.83 13.91
C GLU A 607 14.31 8.85 12.98
N ASP A 608 12.97 8.78 13.07
CA ASP A 608 12.13 7.95 12.22
C ASP A 608 12.14 8.47 10.76
N ARG A 609 12.09 9.81 10.58
CA ARG A 609 12.17 10.47 9.25
C ARG A 609 13.56 10.32 8.65
N TRP A 610 14.59 10.40 9.47
CA TRP A 610 15.97 10.24 9.03
C TRP A 610 16.22 8.82 8.52
N LEU A 611 15.75 7.80 9.25
CA LEU A 611 15.83 6.41 8.79
C LEU A 611 15.10 6.22 7.46
N CYS A 612 13.90 6.78 7.31
CA CYS A 612 13.16 6.72 6.05
C CYS A 612 13.89 7.47 4.92
N THR A 613 14.47 8.63 5.19
CA THR A 613 15.24 9.41 4.21
C THR A 613 16.43 8.59 3.69
N LEU A 614 17.13 7.89 4.57
CA LEU A 614 18.22 6.98 4.18
C LEU A 614 17.73 5.82 3.29
N LEU A 615 16.61 5.18 3.65
CA LEU A 615 15.99 4.12 2.84
C LEU A 615 15.62 4.64 1.43
N LEU A 616 14.96 5.79 1.37
CA LEU A 616 14.55 6.42 0.10
C LEU A 616 15.75 6.76 -0.78
N GLN A 617 16.82 7.32 -0.20
CA GLN A 617 18.08 7.64 -0.89
C GLN A 617 18.83 6.39 -1.40
N GLN A 618 18.68 5.23 -0.75
CA GLN A 618 19.23 3.95 -1.23
C GLN A 618 18.37 3.25 -2.28
N GLY A 619 17.18 3.77 -2.59
CA GLY A 619 16.31 3.20 -3.63
C GLY A 619 15.15 2.35 -3.09
N TRP A 620 15.01 2.19 -1.78
CA TRP A 620 13.90 1.48 -1.18
C TRP A 620 12.62 2.30 -1.20
N ARG A 621 11.49 1.64 -1.40
CA ARG A 621 10.18 2.27 -1.26
C ARG A 621 9.68 2.17 0.18
N VAL A 622 9.10 3.25 0.68
CA VAL A 622 8.34 3.29 1.94
C VAL A 622 6.85 3.39 1.61
N GLU A 623 6.05 2.47 2.16
CA GLU A 623 4.62 2.35 1.88
C GLU A 623 3.72 2.63 3.09
N TYR A 624 2.46 2.93 2.79
CA TYR A 624 1.41 3.12 3.79
C TYR A 624 0.31 2.09 3.53
N ASN A 625 -0.07 1.37 4.57
CA ASN A 625 -1.15 0.39 4.52
C ASN A 625 -2.35 0.90 5.32
N ALA A 626 -3.34 1.43 4.62
CA ALA A 626 -4.55 2.01 5.22
C ALA A 626 -5.45 1.00 5.97
N ALA A 627 -5.26 -0.30 5.77
CA ALA A 627 -6.05 -1.33 6.47
C ALA A 627 -5.38 -1.83 7.77
N SER A 628 -4.13 -1.40 8.02
CA SER A 628 -3.35 -1.80 9.18
C SER A 628 -3.46 -0.72 10.24
N ASP A 629 -4.39 -0.88 11.19
CA ASP A 629 -4.69 0.14 12.21
C ASP A 629 -3.92 -0.09 13.52
N ALA A 630 -3.43 1.01 14.10
CA ALA A 630 -2.86 1.06 15.46
C ALA A 630 -3.28 2.35 16.18
N TYR A 631 -3.26 2.33 17.51
CA TYR A 631 -3.73 3.39 18.38
C TYR A 631 -2.59 3.90 19.28
N THR A 632 -2.48 5.21 19.49
CA THR A 632 -1.43 5.86 20.32
C THR A 632 -2.03 6.96 21.17
N ASN A 633 -1.40 7.32 22.29
CA ASN A 633 -1.86 8.39 23.15
C ASN A 633 -1.45 9.75 22.55
N ALA A 634 -2.42 10.63 22.31
CA ALA A 634 -2.14 11.98 21.88
C ALA A 634 -1.95 12.93 23.08
N PRO A 635 -1.08 13.95 22.96
CA PRO A 635 -0.98 15.04 23.93
C PRO A 635 -2.34 15.63 24.29
N GLN A 636 -2.69 15.63 25.58
CA GLN A 636 -3.95 16.21 26.06
C GLN A 636 -3.79 17.69 26.42
N ASP A 637 -2.61 18.07 26.90
CA ASP A 637 -2.30 19.45 27.28
C ASP A 637 -1.74 20.26 26.11
N PHE A 638 -2.11 21.54 26.06
CA PHE A 638 -1.63 22.49 25.04
C PHE A 638 -0.09 22.60 25.04
N THR A 639 0.53 22.58 26.22
CA THR A 639 1.99 22.63 26.39
C THR A 639 2.69 21.38 25.86
N GLU A 640 2.14 20.19 26.12
CA GLU A 640 2.70 18.93 25.62
C GLU A 640 2.60 18.88 24.08
N PHE A 641 1.45 19.31 23.53
CA PHE A 641 1.26 19.43 22.09
C PHE A 641 2.28 20.38 21.44
N TYR A 642 2.46 21.59 21.95
CA TYR A 642 3.45 22.55 21.41
C TYR A 642 4.89 22.00 21.49
N ASN A 643 5.25 21.34 22.59
CA ASN A 643 6.57 20.73 22.76
C ASN A 643 6.81 19.56 21.79
N GLN A 644 5.79 18.76 21.48
CA GLN A 644 5.87 17.73 20.44
C GLN A 644 6.12 18.36 19.06
N ARG A 645 5.36 19.40 18.72
CA ARG A 645 5.41 20.06 17.40
C ARG A 645 6.64 20.92 17.18
N ARG A 646 7.27 21.40 18.24
CA ARG A 646 8.63 21.99 18.20
C ARG A 646 9.66 21.02 17.62
N ARG A 647 9.50 19.71 17.86
CA ARG A 647 10.43 18.68 17.37
C ARG A 647 10.08 18.24 15.95
N TRP A 648 8.79 18.01 15.72
CA TRP A 648 8.29 17.48 14.44
C TRP A 648 8.38 18.47 13.29
N GLY A 649 8.08 19.76 13.52
CA GLY A 649 8.11 20.78 12.46
C GLY A 649 9.50 20.93 11.82
N PRO A 650 10.54 21.29 12.58
CA PRO A 650 11.87 21.54 12.03
C PRO A 650 12.52 20.27 11.48
N SER A 651 12.31 19.11 12.11
CA SER A 651 12.84 17.84 11.61
C SER A 651 12.18 17.39 10.30
N THR A 652 10.88 17.68 10.12
CA THR A 652 10.19 17.45 8.85
C THR A 652 10.79 18.32 7.74
N MET A 653 10.97 19.61 8.01
CA MET A 653 11.61 20.52 7.04
C MET A 653 13.04 20.09 6.70
N ALA A 654 13.86 19.77 7.70
CA ALA A 654 15.25 19.36 7.49
C ALA A 654 15.37 18.10 6.62
N ASN A 655 14.62 17.05 6.93
CA ASN A 655 14.68 15.79 6.19
C ASN A 655 14.10 15.92 4.77
N THR A 656 12.99 16.65 4.59
CA THR A 656 12.43 16.86 3.25
C THR A 656 13.35 17.73 2.39
N ILE A 657 13.99 18.76 2.95
CA ILE A 657 14.98 19.58 2.21
C ILE A 657 16.20 18.74 1.80
N ASP A 658 16.70 17.85 2.66
CA ASP A 658 17.79 16.93 2.32
C ASP A 658 17.41 15.97 1.18
N LEU A 659 16.19 15.40 1.24
CA LEU A 659 15.66 14.55 0.17
C LEU A 659 15.48 15.32 -1.15
N LEU A 660 15.00 16.56 -1.09
CA LEU A 660 14.83 17.42 -2.27
C LEU A 660 16.18 17.86 -2.86
N GLY A 661 17.16 18.18 -2.00
CA GLY A 661 18.53 18.53 -2.43
C GLY A 661 19.23 17.38 -3.14
N SER A 662 19.00 16.15 -2.68
CA SER A 662 19.45 14.91 -3.34
C SER A 662 18.47 14.38 -4.39
N GLY A 663 17.38 15.09 -4.69
CA GLY A 663 16.22 14.57 -5.41
C GLY A 663 16.52 14.01 -6.80
N ARG A 664 17.46 14.62 -7.54
CA ARG A 664 17.88 14.11 -8.86
C ARG A 664 18.52 12.72 -8.75
N LEU A 665 19.52 12.58 -7.87
CA LEU A 665 20.23 11.31 -7.63
C LEU A 665 19.27 10.26 -7.06
N THR A 666 18.41 10.68 -6.14
CA THR A 666 17.40 9.80 -5.54
C THR A 666 16.39 9.32 -6.59
N SER A 667 15.97 10.15 -7.55
CA SER A 667 15.06 9.76 -8.63
C SER A 667 15.70 8.78 -9.62
N GLU A 668 17.02 8.85 -9.81
CA GLU A 668 17.76 7.90 -10.65
C GLU A 668 17.89 6.52 -9.99
N ARG A 669 17.96 6.47 -8.64
CA ARG A 669 18.10 5.23 -7.87
C ARG A 669 16.75 4.62 -7.45
N ASN A 670 15.77 5.45 -7.12
CA ASN A 670 14.48 5.04 -6.57
C ASN A 670 13.38 5.19 -7.60
N SER A 671 12.88 4.06 -8.11
CA SER A 671 11.80 4.00 -9.10
C SER A 671 10.50 4.65 -8.62
N SER A 672 10.30 4.79 -7.32
CA SER A 672 9.12 5.39 -6.71
C SER A 672 9.20 6.92 -6.60
N ILE A 673 10.38 7.52 -6.78
CA ILE A 673 10.59 8.96 -6.70
C ILE A 673 10.73 9.50 -8.12
N SER A 674 9.63 9.99 -8.67
CA SER A 674 9.60 10.59 -10.01
C SER A 674 9.82 12.11 -9.98
N LYS A 675 10.21 12.72 -11.12
CA LYS A 675 10.31 14.19 -11.22
C LYS A 675 8.99 14.92 -10.87
N PRO A 676 7.80 14.46 -11.32
CA PRO A 676 6.52 15.03 -10.88
C PRO A 676 6.29 14.91 -9.37
N TYR A 677 6.71 13.79 -8.75
CA TYR A 677 6.62 13.61 -7.31
C TYR A 677 7.52 14.61 -6.56
N ILE A 678 8.75 14.84 -7.05
CA ILE A 678 9.63 15.89 -6.50
C ILE A 678 8.97 17.26 -6.61
N LEU A 679 8.37 17.59 -7.76
CA LEU A 679 7.64 18.86 -7.92
C LEU A 679 6.49 18.98 -6.92
N TYR A 680 5.71 17.92 -6.71
CA TYR A 680 4.66 17.89 -5.68
C TYR A 680 5.23 18.20 -4.29
N GLN A 681 6.36 17.59 -3.93
CA GLN A 681 7.02 17.83 -2.64
C GLN A 681 7.58 19.25 -2.51
N VAL A 682 8.11 19.84 -3.59
CA VAL A 682 8.54 21.26 -3.63
C VAL A 682 7.35 22.19 -3.39
N ILE A 683 6.23 21.97 -4.10
CA ILE A 683 5.01 22.79 -3.93
C ILE A 683 4.47 22.64 -2.51
N SER A 684 4.41 21.41 -1.97
CA SER A 684 3.94 21.16 -0.60
C SER A 684 4.83 21.84 0.45
N MET A 685 6.16 21.79 0.27
CA MET A 685 7.12 22.47 1.15
C MET A 685 6.96 23.99 1.06
N GLY A 686 6.83 24.54 -0.15
CA GLY A 686 6.57 25.96 -0.37
C GLY A 686 5.29 26.44 0.31
N ALA A 687 4.19 25.68 0.17
CA ALA A 687 2.93 25.96 0.83
C ALA A 687 3.04 25.97 2.37
N SER A 688 3.83 25.06 2.95
CA SER A 688 4.08 25.04 4.40
C SER A 688 4.91 26.24 4.87
N ILE A 689 5.91 26.67 4.10
CA ILE A 689 6.74 27.85 4.44
C ILE A 689 5.93 29.14 4.35
N LEU A 690 5.08 29.28 3.34
CA LEU A 690 4.27 30.49 3.09
C LEU A 690 2.97 30.55 3.90
N GLY A 691 2.63 29.48 4.63
CA GLY A 691 1.41 29.36 5.43
C GLY A 691 1.13 30.57 6.35
N PRO A 692 2.09 31.05 7.15
CA PRO A 692 1.88 32.22 8.02
C PRO A 692 1.41 33.47 7.29
N ALA A 693 2.07 33.83 6.18
CA ALA A 693 1.71 35.02 5.41
C ALA A 693 0.34 34.87 4.74
N THR A 694 0.00 33.67 4.26
CA THR A 694 -1.36 33.36 3.77
C THR A 694 -2.42 33.63 4.83
N ILE A 695 -2.20 33.17 6.06
CA ILE A 695 -3.18 33.37 7.15
C ILE A 695 -3.35 34.87 7.44
N CYS A 696 -2.26 35.64 7.44
CA CYS A 696 -2.33 37.09 7.60
C CYS A 696 -3.15 37.77 6.47
N LEU A 697 -2.97 37.37 5.21
CA LEU A 697 -3.74 37.88 4.08
C LEU A 697 -5.23 37.55 4.20
N MET A 698 -5.54 36.32 4.61
CA MET A 698 -6.91 35.86 4.80
C MET A 698 -7.61 36.67 5.92
N ILE A 699 -6.93 36.92 7.03
CA ILE A 699 -7.46 37.76 8.13
C ILE A 699 -7.60 39.22 7.69
N ALA A 700 -6.63 39.76 6.93
CA ALA A 700 -6.73 41.10 6.38
C ALA A 700 -7.96 41.27 5.49
N GLY A 701 -8.25 40.29 4.63
CA GLY A 701 -9.47 40.26 3.83
C GLY A 701 -10.75 40.33 4.67
N SER A 702 -10.76 39.66 5.83
CA SER A 702 -11.89 39.73 6.77
C SER A 702 -12.10 41.12 7.37
N PHE A 703 -11.02 41.83 7.73
CA PHE A 703 -11.11 43.19 8.27
C PHE A 703 -11.61 44.19 7.22
N THR A 704 -11.15 44.07 5.98
CA THR A 704 -11.65 44.90 4.88
C THR A 704 -13.14 44.66 4.63
N PHE A 705 -13.63 43.42 4.76
CA PHE A 705 -15.04 43.12 4.52
C PHE A 705 -15.97 43.51 5.68
N ILE A 706 -15.63 43.12 6.93
CA ILE A 706 -16.50 43.33 8.11
C ILE A 706 -16.41 44.76 8.64
N VAL A 707 -15.19 45.29 8.74
CA VAL A 707 -14.90 46.56 9.43
C VAL A 707 -14.75 47.71 8.42
N ASN A 708 -14.85 47.44 7.11
CA ASN A 708 -14.62 48.41 6.03
C ASN A 708 -13.27 49.15 6.15
N MET A 709 -12.25 48.46 6.65
CA MET A 709 -10.90 49.03 6.77
C MET A 709 -10.21 49.12 5.42
N GLU A 710 -9.45 50.20 5.20
CA GLU A 710 -8.55 50.30 4.05
C GLU A 710 -7.61 49.09 4.02
N GLN A 711 -7.42 48.49 2.84
CA GLN A 711 -6.68 47.24 2.66
C GLN A 711 -5.25 47.29 3.23
N LYS A 712 -4.55 48.41 3.07
CA LYS A 712 -3.20 48.62 3.62
C LYS A 712 -3.20 48.59 5.15
N LEU A 713 -4.19 49.26 5.76
CA LEU A 713 -4.37 49.28 7.20
C LEU A 713 -4.78 47.89 7.73
N ALA A 714 -5.71 47.22 7.05
CA ALA A 714 -6.18 45.88 7.38
C ALA A 714 -5.03 44.86 7.39
N LEU A 715 -4.15 44.88 6.38
CA LEU A 715 -2.99 43.99 6.34
C LEU A 715 -1.95 44.32 7.42
N THR A 716 -1.74 45.61 7.69
CA THR A 716 -0.85 46.04 8.79
C THR A 716 -1.38 45.51 10.13
N VAL A 717 -2.66 45.68 10.41
CA VAL A 717 -3.29 45.18 11.65
C VAL A 717 -3.26 43.65 11.74
N ALA A 718 -3.41 42.93 10.62
CA ALA A 718 -3.33 41.46 10.62
C ALA A 718 -1.90 40.92 10.87
N THR A 719 -0.86 41.67 10.48
CA THR A 719 0.55 41.24 10.53
C THR A 719 1.30 41.69 11.78
N VAL A 720 0.84 42.76 12.45
CA VAL A 720 1.47 43.28 13.67
C VAL A 720 1.46 42.26 14.82
N PRO A 721 0.34 41.63 15.22
CA PRO A 721 0.33 40.69 16.35
C PRO A 721 1.24 39.46 16.15
N PRO A 722 1.27 38.79 14.98
CA PRO A 722 2.22 37.71 14.73
C PRO A 722 3.69 38.15 14.74
N THR A 723 3.96 39.36 14.25
CA THR A 723 5.32 39.93 14.28
C THR A 723 5.76 40.22 15.71
N ILE A 724 4.87 40.77 16.54
CA ILE A 724 5.12 40.94 17.98
C ILE A 724 5.36 39.58 18.63
N TYR A 725 4.51 38.58 18.35
CA TYR A 725 4.68 37.24 18.89
C TYR A 725 6.03 36.61 18.50
N LEU A 726 6.45 36.76 17.24
CA LEU A 726 7.77 36.33 16.77
C LEU A 726 8.89 37.01 17.56
N ILE A 727 8.84 38.33 17.74
CA ILE A 727 9.84 39.08 18.53
C ILE A 727 9.85 38.62 20.00
N LEU A 728 8.67 38.38 20.58
CA LEU A 728 8.54 37.88 21.95
C LEU A 728 9.11 36.46 22.09
N CYS A 729 8.94 35.60 21.09
CA CYS A 729 9.53 34.25 21.08
C CYS A 729 11.07 34.26 21.13
N PHE A 730 11.73 35.32 20.63
CA PHE A 730 13.18 35.45 20.77
C PHE A 730 13.63 35.89 22.17
N LYS A 731 12.76 36.55 22.95
CA LYS A 731 13.10 37.17 24.24
C LYS A 731 12.62 36.39 25.45
N LEU A 732 11.48 35.72 25.35
CA LEU A 732 10.81 35.07 26.47
C LEU A 732 11.19 33.60 26.62
N LYS A 733 10.90 33.01 27.78
CA LYS A 733 11.06 31.56 28.03
C LYS A 733 9.97 30.76 27.31
N SER A 734 10.29 29.52 26.92
CA SER A 734 9.42 28.60 26.18
C SER A 734 8.01 28.48 26.78
N ASP A 735 7.90 28.32 28.11
CA ASP A 735 6.60 28.16 28.77
C ASP A 735 5.72 29.41 28.66
N THR A 736 6.32 30.60 28.80
CA THR A 736 5.62 31.87 28.64
C THR A 736 5.19 32.08 27.18
N GLN A 737 6.01 31.67 26.22
CA GLN A 737 5.65 31.75 24.79
C GLN A 737 4.44 30.88 24.46
N ILE A 738 4.36 29.67 25.04
CA ILE A 738 3.22 28.76 24.88
C ILE A 738 1.96 29.37 25.52
N GLN A 739 2.09 29.98 26.70
CA GLN A 739 0.95 30.66 27.35
C GLN A 739 0.42 31.83 26.50
N ILE A 740 1.31 32.64 25.95
CA ILE A 740 0.92 33.73 25.02
C ILE A 740 0.25 33.13 23.77
N ALA A 741 0.81 32.06 23.20
CA ALA A 741 0.18 31.37 22.07
C ALA A 741 -1.20 30.81 22.41
N ALA A 742 -1.43 30.31 23.63
CA ALA A 742 -2.73 29.81 24.06
C ALA A 742 -3.78 30.95 24.08
N VAL A 743 -3.44 32.10 24.68
CA VAL A 743 -4.32 33.28 24.71
C VAL A 743 -4.57 33.80 23.29
N MET A 744 -3.52 33.93 22.48
CA MET A 744 -3.66 34.33 21.08
C MET A 744 -4.50 33.33 20.29
N SER A 745 -4.35 32.03 20.50
CA SER A 745 -5.13 31.00 19.79
C SER A 745 -6.64 31.17 19.99
N ILE A 746 -7.06 31.56 21.19
CA ILE A 746 -8.47 31.88 21.48
C ILE A 746 -8.91 33.10 20.68
N LEU A 747 -8.14 34.18 20.68
CA LEU A 747 -8.44 35.40 19.91
C LEU A 747 -8.49 35.12 18.40
N TYR A 748 -7.53 34.35 17.88
CA TYR A 748 -7.47 33.97 16.48
C TYR A 748 -8.61 33.03 16.06
N ALA A 749 -9.14 32.21 16.98
CA ALA A 749 -10.33 31.42 16.69
C ALA A 749 -11.55 32.32 16.40
N PHE A 750 -11.73 33.43 17.14
CA PHE A 750 -12.78 34.41 16.84
C PHE A 750 -12.53 35.13 15.51
N LEU A 751 -11.29 35.51 15.21
CA LEU A 751 -10.92 36.09 13.91
C LEU A 751 -11.20 35.12 12.75
N MET A 752 -11.00 33.83 12.95
CA MET A 752 -11.36 32.81 11.95
C MET A 752 -12.86 32.72 11.72
N THR A 753 -13.67 32.78 12.77
CA THR A 753 -15.12 32.86 12.62
C THR A 753 -15.52 34.08 11.80
N GLY A 754 -14.94 35.25 12.08
CA GLY A 754 -15.14 36.46 11.27
C GLY A 754 -14.70 36.27 9.82
N THR A 755 -13.59 35.59 9.57
CA THR A 755 -13.11 35.29 8.22
C THR A 755 -14.11 34.42 7.46
N VAL A 756 -14.62 33.35 8.08
CA VAL A 756 -15.64 32.49 7.45
C VAL A 756 -16.92 33.27 7.16
N LEU A 757 -17.39 34.10 8.10
CA LEU A 757 -18.54 34.97 7.90
C LEU A 757 -18.31 36.01 6.80
N SER A 758 -17.07 36.50 6.63
CA SER A 758 -16.71 37.42 5.55
C SER A 758 -16.83 36.75 4.18
N ILE A 759 -16.36 35.51 4.05
CA ILE A 759 -16.47 34.74 2.80
C ILE A 759 -17.95 34.48 2.48
N ILE A 760 -18.75 34.09 3.47
CA ILE A 760 -20.21 33.90 3.30
C ILE A 760 -20.89 35.22 2.94
N GLY A 761 -20.52 36.32 3.60
CA GLY A 761 -21.05 37.65 3.32
C GLY A 761 -20.72 38.12 1.91
N ASP A 762 -19.52 37.82 1.39
CA ASP A 762 -19.13 38.15 0.02
C ASP A 762 -19.98 37.38 -1.00
N ILE A 763 -20.23 36.09 -0.78
CA ILE A 763 -21.16 35.28 -1.60
C ILE A 763 -22.55 35.93 -1.66
N VAL A 764 -23.07 36.35 -0.50
CA VAL A 764 -24.39 36.99 -0.39
C VAL A 764 -24.41 38.37 -1.06
N LYS A 765 -23.37 39.20 -0.84
CA LYS A 765 -23.27 40.54 -1.41
C LYS A 765 -23.17 40.52 -2.94
N GLN A 766 -22.40 39.58 -3.48
CA GLN A 766 -22.23 39.42 -4.93
C GLN A 766 -23.38 38.64 -5.60
N GLN A 767 -24.32 38.10 -4.82
CA GLN A 767 -25.43 37.26 -5.29
C GLN A 767 -24.96 36.08 -6.16
N THR A 768 -23.74 35.57 -5.89
CA THR A 768 -23.15 34.46 -6.63
C THR A 768 -22.19 33.68 -5.75
N PHE A 769 -22.24 32.35 -5.85
CA PHE A 769 -21.31 31.46 -5.16
C PHE A 769 -19.97 31.31 -5.90
N MET A 770 -19.86 31.86 -7.11
CA MET A 770 -18.69 31.75 -7.99
C MET A 770 -17.55 32.73 -7.63
N THR A 771 -17.59 33.38 -6.46
CA THR A 771 -16.44 34.13 -5.97
C THR A 771 -15.29 33.16 -5.69
N PRO A 772 -14.01 33.50 -5.98
CA PRO A 772 -12.90 32.57 -5.80
C PRO A 772 -12.82 31.97 -4.39
N SER A 773 -12.97 32.82 -3.37
CA SER A 773 -12.94 32.41 -1.97
C SER A 773 -14.15 31.56 -1.58
N GLY A 774 -15.34 31.89 -2.11
CA GLY A 774 -16.56 31.10 -1.90
C GLY A 774 -16.48 29.73 -2.55
N LEU A 775 -16.03 29.67 -3.81
CA LEU A 775 -15.81 28.43 -4.55
C LEU A 775 -14.76 27.55 -3.86
N PHE A 776 -13.66 28.14 -3.38
CA PHE A 776 -12.66 27.41 -2.60
C PHE A 776 -13.23 26.84 -1.30
N LEU A 777 -13.95 27.65 -0.52
CA LEU A 777 -14.52 27.21 0.76
C LEU A 777 -15.55 26.09 0.56
N ILE A 778 -16.49 26.27 -0.37
CA ILE A 778 -17.53 25.27 -0.69
C ILE A 778 -16.87 23.99 -1.23
N SER A 779 -15.92 24.12 -2.15
CA SER A 779 -15.19 22.98 -2.71
C SER A 779 -14.42 22.23 -1.63
N MET A 780 -13.71 22.92 -0.74
CA MET A 780 -12.96 22.32 0.36
C MET A 780 -13.88 21.57 1.33
N ILE A 781 -15.00 22.17 1.75
CA ILE A 781 -15.99 21.52 2.62
C ILE A 781 -16.56 20.27 1.94
N LEU A 782 -16.96 20.38 0.68
CA LEU A 782 -17.49 19.24 -0.09
C LEU A 782 -16.44 18.13 -0.22
N LEU A 783 -15.19 18.46 -0.54
CA LEU A 783 -14.10 17.49 -0.67
C LEU A 783 -13.85 16.76 0.66
N TYR A 784 -13.84 17.47 1.79
CA TYR A 784 -13.67 16.83 3.10
C TYR A 784 -14.88 15.98 3.49
N LEU A 785 -16.11 16.42 3.23
CA LEU A 785 -17.33 15.63 3.48
C LEU A 785 -17.36 14.35 2.63
N ILE A 786 -17.04 14.44 1.33
CA ILE A 786 -16.94 13.26 0.45
C ILE A 786 -15.80 12.36 0.92
N THR A 787 -14.64 12.93 1.29
CA THR A 787 -13.51 12.15 1.82
C THR A 787 -13.92 11.38 3.06
N ALA A 788 -14.58 12.03 4.02
CA ALA A 788 -15.08 11.38 5.23
C ALA A 788 -16.15 10.32 4.90
N ALA A 789 -17.05 10.57 3.95
CA ALA A 789 -18.05 9.58 3.52
C ALA A 789 -17.41 8.31 2.92
N LEU A 790 -16.24 8.45 2.27
CA LEU A 790 -15.42 7.32 1.80
C LEU A 790 -14.63 6.63 2.93
N HIS A 791 -14.75 7.11 4.16
CA HIS A 791 -14.15 6.56 5.39
C HIS A 791 -15.25 6.35 6.46
N PRO A 792 -16.25 5.48 6.22
CA PRO A 792 -17.47 5.42 7.04
C PRO A 792 -17.23 5.16 8.53
N GLN A 793 -16.21 4.36 8.89
CA GLN A 793 -15.85 4.11 10.29
C GLN A 793 -15.35 5.36 11.03
N GLU A 794 -14.84 6.34 10.28
CA GLU A 794 -14.22 7.56 10.80
C GLU A 794 -15.04 8.81 10.42
N PHE A 795 -16.24 8.63 9.85
CA PHE A 795 -17.11 9.74 9.43
C PHE A 795 -17.42 10.71 10.58
N SER A 796 -17.56 10.18 11.80
CA SER A 796 -17.81 10.97 13.01
C SER A 796 -16.69 11.96 13.33
N LEU A 797 -15.47 11.76 12.82
CA LEU A 797 -14.35 12.68 13.03
C LEU A 797 -14.59 14.06 12.40
N VAL A 798 -15.49 14.17 11.41
CA VAL A 798 -15.87 15.46 10.80
C VAL A 798 -16.37 16.47 11.83
N ILE A 799 -17.01 16.01 12.91
CA ILE A 799 -17.48 16.87 14.01
C ILE A 799 -16.29 17.64 14.63
N TYR A 800 -15.15 16.98 14.79
CA TYR A 800 -13.94 17.61 15.31
C TYR A 800 -13.28 18.55 14.30
N GLY A 801 -13.66 18.46 13.01
CA GLY A 801 -13.22 19.36 11.95
C GLY A 801 -13.56 20.83 12.22
N VAL A 802 -14.69 21.12 12.87
CA VAL A 802 -15.07 22.50 13.23
C VAL A 802 -13.99 23.15 14.09
N LEU A 803 -13.52 22.45 15.13
CA LEU A 803 -12.45 22.94 15.99
C LEU A 803 -11.14 23.10 15.20
N TYR A 804 -10.82 22.16 14.32
CA TYR A 804 -9.63 22.22 13.47
C TYR A 804 -9.63 23.46 12.57
N PHE A 805 -10.75 23.76 11.89
CA PHE A 805 -10.87 24.95 11.02
C PHE A 805 -10.77 26.26 11.79
N LEU A 806 -11.39 26.35 12.97
CA LEU A 806 -11.27 27.52 13.85
C LEU A 806 -9.83 27.74 14.32
N CYS A 807 -9.09 26.66 14.54
CA CYS A 807 -7.70 26.71 15.00
C CYS A 807 -6.66 26.78 13.87
N ILE A 808 -7.04 27.04 12.60
CA ILE A 808 -6.09 27.15 11.49
C ILE A 808 -4.96 28.17 11.78
N PRO A 809 -5.21 29.40 12.25
CA PRO A 809 -4.12 30.32 12.58
C PRO A 809 -3.28 29.85 13.77
N SER A 810 -3.88 29.13 14.72
CA SER A 810 -3.09 28.55 15.81
C SER A 810 -2.05 27.57 15.26
N GLY A 811 -2.44 26.65 14.36
CA GLY A 811 -1.55 25.64 13.78
C GLY A 811 -0.59 26.18 12.71
N TYR A 812 -1.08 26.96 11.76
CA TYR A 812 -0.32 27.38 10.56
C TYR A 812 0.38 28.74 10.70
N LEU A 813 0.11 29.49 11.77
CA LEU A 813 0.76 30.78 12.05
C LEU A 813 1.49 30.76 13.40
N LEU A 814 0.78 30.64 14.52
CA LEU A 814 1.41 30.73 15.86
C LEU A 814 2.35 29.56 16.15
N LEU A 815 1.89 28.33 15.95
CA LEU A 815 2.67 27.13 16.18
C LEU A 815 3.87 27.03 15.23
N SER A 816 3.71 27.47 13.97
CA SER A 816 4.81 27.51 13.00
C SER A 816 5.92 28.48 13.42
N ILE A 817 5.56 29.68 13.89
CA ILE A 817 6.50 30.64 14.48
C ILE A 817 7.21 30.04 15.69
N TYR A 818 6.45 29.51 16.66
CA TYR A 818 7.00 28.91 17.88
C TYR A 818 7.98 27.77 17.56
N SER A 819 7.60 26.88 16.64
CA SER A 819 8.37 25.69 16.29
C SER A 819 9.73 26.05 15.66
N ILE A 820 9.76 27.01 14.72
CA ILE A 820 10.99 27.49 14.08
C ILE A 820 11.87 28.28 15.07
N VAL A 821 11.28 29.20 15.86
CA VAL A 821 12.06 30.01 16.82
C VAL A 821 12.65 29.16 17.94
N ASN A 822 12.05 28.02 18.28
CA ASN A 822 12.57 27.14 19.34
C ASN A 822 13.29 25.90 18.80
N MET A 823 13.71 25.88 17.53
CA MET A 823 14.44 24.74 16.96
C MET A 823 15.83 24.51 17.59
N ASN A 824 16.38 25.52 18.27
CA ASN A 824 17.61 25.40 19.05
C ASN A 824 17.40 24.63 20.37
N ASN A 825 16.15 24.42 20.79
CA ASN A 825 15.82 23.64 21.98
C ASN A 825 15.58 22.18 21.61
N VAL A 826 16.62 21.35 21.80
CA VAL A 826 16.65 19.92 21.46
C VAL A 826 16.27 18.99 22.63
N THR A 827 15.58 19.51 23.64
CA THR A 827 15.02 18.74 24.76
C THR A 827 13.73 18.02 24.39
N TRP A 828 13.36 16.97 25.13
CA TRP A 828 12.06 16.29 24.96
C TRP A 828 10.89 16.98 25.68
N GLY A 829 11.13 17.99 26.52
CA GLY A 829 10.09 18.76 27.22
C GLY A 829 9.70 18.20 28.59
N THR A 830 8.44 18.37 29.01
CA THR A 830 7.96 18.10 30.39
C THR A 830 8.19 16.67 30.90
N ARG A 831 8.40 15.66 30.03
CA ARG A 831 8.79 14.28 30.43
C ARG A 831 10.22 14.19 31.01
N GLU A 832 11.12 15.14 30.70
CA GLU A 832 12.47 15.25 31.31
C GLU A 832 12.43 15.94 32.68
N MET A 833 11.48 16.86 32.91
CA MET A 833 11.42 17.71 34.13
C MET A 833 10.37 17.27 35.17
N GLY A 834 9.40 16.42 34.79
CA GLY A 834 8.26 16.02 35.61
C GLY A 834 8.49 14.92 36.64
N GLY A 835 9.72 14.39 36.75
CA GLY A 835 10.10 13.24 37.59
C GLY A 835 10.04 13.46 39.11
N LYS A 836 9.31 14.47 39.61
CA LYS A 836 9.01 14.63 41.05
C LYS A 836 7.51 14.59 41.33
N ALA A 837 6.70 15.20 40.48
CA ALA A 837 5.24 15.20 40.62
C ALA A 837 4.61 13.87 40.20
N LYS A 838 5.14 13.22 39.15
CA LYS A 838 4.67 11.90 38.70
C LYS A 838 5.09 10.78 39.67
N THR A 839 6.24 10.89 40.31
CA THR A 839 6.73 9.95 41.34
C THR A 839 5.78 9.85 42.53
N ALA A 840 5.21 11.00 42.96
CA ALA A 840 4.22 11.03 44.02
C ALA A 840 2.92 10.29 43.62
N ALA A 841 2.42 10.55 42.41
CA ALA A 841 1.23 9.86 41.87
C ALA A 841 1.46 8.35 41.68
N VAL A 842 2.63 7.95 41.17
CA VAL A 842 3.04 6.55 41.02
C VAL A 842 3.15 5.87 42.39
N SER A 843 3.73 6.53 43.39
CA SER A 843 3.79 6.00 44.76
C SER A 843 2.42 5.86 45.42
N ALA A 844 1.46 6.73 45.06
CA ALA A 844 0.08 6.65 45.51
C ALA A 844 -0.70 5.50 44.84
N ILE A 845 -0.49 5.29 43.54
CA ILE A 845 -1.05 4.14 42.80
C ILE A 845 -0.45 2.83 43.34
N LYS A 846 0.87 2.77 43.58
CA LYS A 846 1.54 1.64 44.23
C LYS A 846 0.91 1.31 45.59
N ARG A 847 0.58 2.33 46.40
CA ARG A 847 -0.15 2.12 47.68
C ARG A 847 -1.56 1.60 47.47
N GLN A 848 -2.30 2.10 46.47
CA GLN A 848 -3.65 1.60 46.17
C GLN A 848 -3.65 0.16 45.64
N VAL A 849 -2.70 -0.21 44.79
CA VAL A 849 -2.57 -1.58 44.25
C VAL A 849 -2.12 -2.56 45.34
N MET A 850 -1.17 -2.16 46.20
CA MET A 850 -0.77 -2.93 47.39
C MET A 850 -1.92 -3.07 48.40
N GLN A 851 -2.78 -2.05 48.55
CA GLN A 851 -3.97 -2.13 49.40
C GLN A 851 -5.07 -3.01 48.79
N ALA A 852 -5.22 -3.03 47.45
CA ALA A 852 -6.19 -3.88 46.76
C ALA A 852 -5.81 -5.38 46.80
N THR A 853 -4.52 -5.71 46.82
CA THR A 853 -4.03 -7.10 46.98
C THR A 853 -3.99 -7.56 48.45
N CYS A 854 -3.97 -6.63 49.41
CA CYS A 854 -4.02 -6.94 50.84
C CYS A 854 -5.42 -7.38 51.34
N CYS A 855 -6.49 -7.13 50.57
CA CYS A 855 -7.86 -7.51 50.96
C CYS A 855 -8.28 -8.95 50.60
N MET A 856 -7.36 -9.80 50.11
CA MET A 856 -7.66 -11.21 49.80
C MET A 856 -6.74 -12.23 50.51
N CYS A 857 -6.04 -11.81 51.57
CA CYS A 857 -5.34 -12.73 52.47
C CYS A 857 -5.47 -12.27 53.93
N ASN A 858 -6.20 -13.06 54.73
CA ASN A 858 -6.02 -13.05 56.18
C ASN A 858 -4.63 -13.59 56.48
N CYS A 859 -3.61 -12.74 56.62
CA CYS A 859 -2.41 -13.03 57.39
C CYS A 859 -1.56 -11.77 57.67
N TRP A 860 -1.24 -11.62 58.97
CA TRP A 860 -0.20 -10.82 59.60
C TRP A 860 -0.45 -9.33 59.95
N LYS A 861 -0.88 -9.14 61.20
CA LYS A 861 -0.73 -7.89 61.98
C LYS A 861 0.75 -7.65 62.32
N SER A 862 1.23 -6.45 62.04
CA SER A 862 2.47 -5.92 62.60
C SER A 862 2.33 -5.67 64.11
N SER A 863 3.35 -6.04 64.88
CA SER A 863 3.61 -5.44 66.19
C SER A 863 5.12 -5.42 66.44
N ASP A 864 5.67 -4.20 66.50
CA ASP A 864 7.02 -3.91 66.97
C ASP A 864 7.15 -4.20 68.47
N SER A 865 8.21 -4.92 68.88
CA SER A 865 9.04 -4.67 70.08
C SER A 865 10.04 -5.82 70.31
N SER A 866 11.33 -5.48 70.43
CA SER A 866 12.47 -6.30 70.88
C SER A 866 12.60 -6.34 72.42
N PRO A 867 13.49 -7.10 73.11
CA PRO A 867 14.30 -8.34 72.86
C PRO A 867 14.13 -9.37 74.06
N PRO A 868 15.04 -10.31 74.51
CA PRO A 868 16.32 -10.88 74.00
C PRO A 868 16.49 -12.44 74.06
N MET A 869 17.62 -12.92 73.51
CA MET A 869 18.39 -14.20 73.69
C MET A 869 17.74 -15.49 74.25
N SER A 870 17.82 -16.60 73.49
CA SER A 870 18.48 -17.89 73.88
C SER A 870 18.20 -19.06 72.90
N GLU A 871 19.24 -19.90 72.77
CA GLU A 871 19.28 -21.34 72.49
C GLU A 871 19.01 -21.98 71.10
N GLN A 872 19.95 -22.89 70.79
CA GLN A 872 20.11 -23.77 69.64
C GLN A 872 19.01 -24.85 69.51
N LYS A 873 18.77 -25.31 68.26
CA LYS A 873 18.86 -26.74 67.90
C LYS A 873 18.86 -26.98 66.37
N ASN A 874 19.78 -27.85 65.95
CA ASN A 874 19.99 -28.50 64.64
C ASN A 874 18.73 -29.31 64.21
N GLU A 875 18.41 -29.70 62.96
CA GLU A 875 19.17 -30.28 61.82
C GLU A 875 18.11 -30.61 60.68
N PRO A 876 18.42 -31.32 59.56
CA PRO A 876 18.94 -30.92 58.23
C PRO A 876 17.87 -30.89 57.08
N PRO A 877 18.22 -30.54 55.81
CA PRO A 877 17.26 -30.46 54.70
C PRO A 877 17.09 -31.78 53.94
N LEU A 878 15.85 -32.09 53.53
CA LEU A 878 15.50 -33.21 52.65
C LEU A 878 15.44 -32.76 51.18
N GLU A 879 16.25 -33.38 50.32
CA GLU A 879 16.16 -33.32 48.86
C GLU A 879 14.93 -34.10 48.35
N CYS A 880 14.35 -33.65 47.23
CA CYS A 880 13.40 -34.46 46.47
C CYS A 880 13.63 -34.29 44.95
N SER A 881 13.85 -35.44 44.30
CA SER A 881 14.24 -35.68 42.92
C SER A 881 13.09 -35.59 41.90
N VAL A 882 13.39 -35.15 40.67
CA VAL A 882 12.50 -35.23 39.49
C VAL A 882 13.02 -36.30 38.54
N SER A 883 12.15 -37.20 38.06
CA SER A 883 12.45 -38.22 37.05
C SER A 883 12.22 -37.70 35.63
N GLU A 884 13.26 -37.74 34.79
CA GLU A 884 13.17 -37.55 33.34
C GLU A 884 13.69 -38.81 32.63
N GLU A 885 12.82 -39.78 32.37
CA GLU A 885 13.08 -40.87 31.43
C GLU A 885 11.82 -41.13 30.61
N GLN A 886 11.67 -40.46 29.46
CA GLN A 886 10.87 -41.00 28.34
C GLN A 886 11.05 -40.33 26.96
N HIS A 887 11.85 -39.28 26.79
CA HIS A 887 11.95 -38.59 25.48
C HIS A 887 13.18 -38.91 24.60
N ILE A 888 14.10 -39.77 25.04
CA ILE A 888 15.35 -40.03 24.29
C ILE A 888 15.20 -41.15 23.24
N ASN A 889 14.25 -42.07 23.39
CA ASN A 889 14.13 -43.23 22.48
C ASN A 889 13.44 -42.94 21.14
N ILE A 890 12.77 -41.79 20.97
CA ILE A 890 12.03 -41.47 19.73
C ILE A 890 12.94 -40.82 18.66
N VAL A 891 14.00 -40.11 19.08
CA VAL A 891 14.91 -39.40 18.16
C VAL A 891 15.88 -40.37 17.46
N LEU A 892 16.32 -41.42 18.15
CA LEU A 892 17.23 -42.43 17.58
C LEU A 892 16.56 -43.33 16.53
N PHE A 893 15.26 -43.61 16.66
CA PHE A 893 14.52 -44.42 15.69
C PHE A 893 14.28 -43.70 14.36
N TYR A 894 14.08 -42.37 14.40
CA TYR A 894 13.86 -41.55 13.20
C TYR A 894 15.13 -41.38 12.36
N VAL A 895 16.29 -41.24 12.99
CA VAL A 895 17.58 -41.08 12.29
C VAL A 895 18.01 -42.39 11.61
N PHE A 896 17.76 -43.54 12.25
CA PHE A 896 18.09 -44.85 11.67
C PHE A 896 17.21 -45.20 10.45
N THR A 897 15.93 -44.82 10.49
CA THR A 897 14.98 -45.08 9.40
C THR A 897 15.28 -44.24 8.15
N ILE A 898 15.77 -43.01 8.32
CA ILE A 898 16.12 -42.10 7.21
C ILE A 898 17.40 -42.56 6.49
N LEU A 899 18.36 -43.15 7.20
CA LEU A 899 19.62 -43.62 6.62
C LEU A 899 19.49 -44.91 5.81
N VAL A 900 18.54 -45.80 6.16
CA VAL A 900 18.26 -47.03 5.40
C VAL A 900 17.52 -46.75 4.09
N HIS A 901 16.77 -45.64 3.99
CA HIS A 901 16.00 -45.28 2.79
C HIS A 901 16.80 -44.58 1.68
N MET A 902 18.05 -44.18 1.92
CA MET A 902 18.83 -43.38 0.96
C MET A 902 19.79 -44.18 0.06
N ASN A 903 19.90 -45.51 0.21
CA ASN A 903 20.64 -46.42 -0.69
C ASN A 903 22.03 -45.91 -1.13
N VAL A 904 22.77 -45.28 -0.21
CA VAL A 904 24.11 -44.72 -0.46
C VAL A 904 25.17 -45.79 -0.21
N SER A 905 26.08 -45.95 -1.16
CA SER A 905 27.15 -46.97 -1.15
C SER A 905 28.05 -46.90 0.11
N PRO A 906 28.41 -48.05 0.70
CA PRO A 906 29.11 -48.14 2.00
C PRO A 906 30.51 -47.51 2.03
N HIS A 907 31.13 -47.24 0.87
CA HIS A 907 32.52 -46.77 0.81
C HIS A 907 32.71 -45.26 1.08
N ARG A 908 31.66 -44.43 1.02
CA ARG A 908 31.72 -42.99 1.41
C ARG A 908 31.36 -42.74 2.88
N VAL A 909 30.74 -43.71 3.56
CA VAL A 909 30.41 -43.64 5.00
C VAL A 909 31.66 -43.81 5.86
N LEU A 910 32.68 -44.52 5.38
CA LEU A 910 33.88 -44.85 6.15
C LEU A 910 34.88 -43.68 6.31
N LYS A 911 34.90 -42.69 5.40
CA LYS A 911 35.78 -41.50 5.53
C LYS A 911 35.18 -40.38 6.39
N VAL A 912 33.86 -40.30 6.52
CA VAL A 912 33.20 -39.35 7.44
C VAL A 912 33.09 -39.93 8.85
N SER A 913 33.06 -41.27 9.00
CA SER A 913 32.98 -41.92 10.32
C SER A 913 34.31 -41.96 11.08
N ILE A 914 35.47 -41.94 10.42
CA ILE A 914 36.78 -42.01 11.13
C ILE A 914 37.21 -40.65 11.72
N ALA A 915 36.67 -39.52 11.24
CA ALA A 915 36.86 -38.21 11.90
C ALA A 915 35.92 -37.99 13.10
N TYR A 916 34.79 -38.69 13.16
CA TYR A 916 33.85 -38.62 14.29
C TYR A 916 34.07 -39.72 15.35
N CYS A 917 34.71 -40.85 15.00
CA CYS A 917 34.99 -41.93 15.96
C CYS A 917 36.27 -41.77 16.79
N SER A 918 37.17 -40.82 16.49
CA SER A 918 38.32 -40.57 17.38
C SER A 918 38.00 -39.65 18.56
N LEU A 919 36.76 -39.15 18.68
CA LEU A 919 36.34 -38.29 19.80
C LEU A 919 35.41 -38.99 20.81
N VAL A 920 35.03 -40.26 20.59
CA VAL A 920 33.99 -40.94 21.41
C VAL A 920 34.48 -42.22 22.10
N VAL A 921 35.75 -42.63 21.96
CA VAL A 921 36.28 -43.86 22.63
C VAL A 921 37.23 -43.55 23.80
N HIS A 922 37.09 -42.40 24.46
CA HIS A 922 37.86 -42.10 25.68
C HIS A 922 37.06 -41.41 26.80
N ILE A 923 35.82 -41.83 27.03
CA ILE A 923 35.12 -41.51 28.30
C ILE A 923 34.31 -42.72 28.72
N ASN A 924 34.98 -43.67 29.38
CA ASN A 924 34.32 -44.64 30.23
C ASN A 924 35.15 -44.88 31.49
N THR A 925 35.42 -43.80 32.21
CA THR A 925 35.77 -43.78 33.65
C THR A 925 35.77 -42.33 34.13
N CYS A 926 34.95 -42.06 35.15
CA CYS A 926 35.04 -40.93 36.09
C CYS A 926 35.42 -39.54 35.54
N THR A 927 34.43 -38.68 35.30
CA THR A 927 34.29 -37.35 35.93
C THR A 927 33.10 -36.61 35.33
N ILE A 928 32.13 -36.30 36.19
CA ILE A 928 31.07 -35.31 35.94
C ILE A 928 31.78 -33.95 35.83
N PHE A 929 31.67 -33.26 34.68
CA PHE A 929 31.60 -31.79 34.50
C PHE A 929 31.87 -31.39 33.02
N SER A 930 31.14 -30.38 32.52
CA SER A 930 31.62 -29.33 31.58
C SER A 930 31.59 -29.48 30.03
N VAL A 931 30.50 -29.96 29.39
CA VAL A 931 30.31 -29.75 27.92
C VAL A 931 29.09 -28.88 27.54
N PRO A 932 27.86 -29.09 28.06
CA PRO A 932 26.74 -28.17 27.80
C PRO A 932 26.96 -26.79 28.41
N MET A 933 27.62 -26.75 29.58
CA MET A 933 27.98 -25.52 30.29
C MET A 933 29.02 -24.72 29.52
N LEU A 934 29.96 -25.38 28.82
CA LEU A 934 31.04 -24.73 28.07
C LEU A 934 30.50 -24.00 26.83
N ILE A 935 29.57 -24.61 26.10
CA ILE A 935 28.91 -24.00 24.93
C ILE A 935 28.01 -22.83 25.37
N CYS A 936 27.31 -22.97 26.50
CA CYS A 936 26.47 -21.91 27.05
C CYS A 936 27.31 -20.74 27.60
N LEU A 937 28.44 -21.02 28.27
CA LEU A 937 29.40 -19.99 28.71
C LEU A 937 30.00 -19.27 27.51
N GLN A 938 30.45 -20.00 26.49
CA GLN A 938 31.08 -19.44 25.30
C GLN A 938 30.09 -18.59 24.50
N CYS A 939 28.83 -19.01 24.44
CA CYS A 939 27.78 -18.23 23.80
C CYS A 939 27.52 -16.89 24.49
N PHE A 940 27.57 -16.89 25.82
CA PHE A 940 27.41 -15.70 26.66
C PHE A 940 28.64 -14.78 26.59
N THR A 941 29.84 -15.33 26.51
CA THR A 941 31.08 -14.54 26.36
C THR A 941 31.15 -13.85 25.01
N ASP A 942 30.79 -14.53 23.91
CA ASP A 942 30.76 -13.95 22.56
C ASP A 942 29.74 -12.79 22.46
N GLU A 943 28.55 -12.98 23.05
CA GLU A 943 27.53 -11.93 23.09
C GLU A 943 28.02 -10.71 23.90
N THR A 944 28.64 -10.97 25.05
CA THR A 944 29.22 -9.93 25.90
C THR A 944 30.32 -9.16 25.17
N GLU A 945 31.16 -9.83 24.40
CA GLU A 945 32.20 -9.21 23.57
C GLU A 945 31.60 -8.34 22.46
N PHE A 946 30.60 -8.84 21.74
CA PHE A 946 29.84 -8.06 20.76
C PHE A 946 29.30 -6.76 21.36
N TRP A 947 28.64 -6.84 22.52
CA TRP A 947 28.08 -5.65 23.18
C TRP A 947 29.17 -4.67 23.59
N LYS A 948 30.32 -5.14 24.12
CA LYS A 948 31.47 -4.29 24.45
C LYS A 948 32.04 -3.59 23.22
N GLU A 949 32.13 -4.29 22.09
CA GLU A 949 32.61 -3.71 20.84
C GLU A 949 31.62 -2.69 20.28
N LEU A 950 30.33 -3.01 20.25
CA LEU A 950 29.27 -2.10 19.79
C LEU A 950 29.22 -0.83 20.64
N GLN A 951 29.35 -1.01 21.97
CA GLN A 951 29.46 0.08 22.94
C GLN A 951 30.64 0.98 22.59
N LYS A 952 31.85 0.41 22.51
CA LYS A 952 33.08 1.16 22.20
C LYS A 952 33.01 1.91 20.87
N ARG A 953 32.44 1.30 19.82
CA ARG A 953 32.38 1.91 18.48
C ARG A 953 31.32 3.02 18.39
N TYR A 954 30.10 2.77 18.87
CA TYR A 954 28.95 3.63 18.57
C TYR A 954 28.19 4.14 19.79
N LEU A 955 28.12 3.37 20.87
CA LEU A 955 27.14 3.61 21.95
C LEU A 955 27.74 4.13 23.25
N GLU A 956 29.06 4.35 23.32
CA GLU A 956 29.70 5.01 24.46
C GLU A 956 29.05 6.38 24.73
N PRO A 957 28.67 6.67 26.00
CA PRO A 957 28.18 7.98 26.40
C PRO A 957 29.14 9.08 25.95
N LEU A 958 28.59 10.15 25.41
CA LEU A 958 29.40 11.30 25.03
C LEU A 958 29.99 11.92 26.30
N LYS A 959 31.31 11.99 26.40
CA LYS A 959 31.96 12.76 27.46
C LYS A 959 31.50 14.21 27.33
N GLU A 960 30.84 14.72 28.35
CA GLU A 960 30.31 16.08 28.35
C GLU A 960 31.46 17.08 28.48
N ASN A 961 32.03 17.49 27.35
CA ASN A 961 32.91 18.65 27.33
C ASN A 961 32.04 19.91 27.34
N LYS A 962 32.10 20.69 28.43
CA LYS A 962 31.35 21.95 28.59
C LYS A 962 31.58 22.90 27.40
N GLU A 963 32.81 23.02 26.92
CA GLU A 963 33.14 23.87 25.76
C GLU A 963 32.42 23.40 24.48
N GLN A 964 32.34 22.09 24.27
CA GLN A 964 31.66 21.53 23.11
C GLN A 964 30.14 21.70 23.20
N GLN A 965 29.56 21.52 24.40
CA GLN A 965 28.14 21.77 24.64
C GLN A 965 27.78 23.25 24.43
N GLU A 966 28.60 24.17 24.93
CA GLU A 966 28.43 25.61 24.72
C GLU A 966 28.55 25.98 23.25
N LYS A 967 29.53 25.40 22.54
CA LYS A 967 29.68 25.57 21.09
C LYS A 967 28.45 25.08 20.33
N ILE A 968 27.97 23.86 20.60
CA ILE A 968 26.78 23.31 19.94
C ILE A 968 25.55 24.16 20.26
N ALA A 969 25.39 24.62 21.51
CA ALA A 969 24.29 25.49 21.91
C ALA A 969 24.34 26.84 21.17
N LYS A 970 25.55 27.38 20.95
CA LYS A 970 25.76 28.58 20.12
C LYS A 970 25.43 28.30 18.65
N ASP A 971 25.96 27.23 18.08
CA ASP A 971 25.71 26.85 16.68
C ASP A 971 24.23 26.57 16.41
N LEU A 972 23.50 25.98 17.37
CA LEU A 972 22.05 25.80 17.32
C LEU A 972 21.29 27.12 17.32
N LYS A 973 21.73 28.10 18.13
CA LYS A 973 21.16 29.46 18.12
C LYS A 973 21.44 30.17 16.81
N ASP A 974 22.64 30.03 16.26
CA ASP A 974 23.03 30.61 14.97
C ASP A 974 22.24 29.99 13.82
N LEU A 975 22.06 28.67 13.83
CA LEU A 975 21.22 27.95 12.87
C LEU A 975 19.77 28.42 12.97
N ARG A 976 19.21 28.50 14.18
CA ARG A 976 17.88 29.09 14.41
C ARG A 976 17.79 30.48 13.81
N ASN A 977 18.73 31.37 14.11
CA ASN A 977 18.69 32.74 13.61
C ASN A 977 18.65 32.77 12.07
N LYS A 978 19.48 31.97 11.40
CA LYS A 978 19.50 31.86 9.93
C LYS A 978 18.20 31.31 9.36
N VAL A 979 17.68 30.22 9.92
CA VAL A 979 16.44 29.57 9.45
C VAL A 979 15.23 30.45 9.70
N THR A 980 15.09 31.03 10.91
CA THR A 980 14.01 31.96 11.22
C THR A 980 14.07 33.21 10.35
N PHE A 981 15.26 33.74 10.08
CA PHE A 981 15.42 34.87 9.16
C PHE A 981 14.97 34.51 7.74
N GLY A 982 15.41 33.36 7.20
CA GLY A 982 14.96 32.89 5.89
C GLY A 982 13.44 32.69 5.83
N PHE A 983 12.87 32.05 6.85
CA PHE A 983 11.43 31.84 6.98
C PHE A 983 10.65 33.16 7.03
N PHE A 984 11.13 34.13 7.81
CA PHE A 984 10.56 35.47 7.88
C PHE A 984 10.65 36.19 6.54
N ILE A 985 11.81 36.19 5.87
CA ILE A 985 12.00 36.84 4.57
C ILE A 985 11.09 36.24 3.50
N CYS A 986 10.96 34.91 3.43
CA CYS A 986 10.03 34.27 2.49
C CYS A 986 8.58 34.76 2.71
N ASN A 987 8.13 34.81 3.96
CA ASN A 987 6.79 35.30 4.30
C ASN A 987 6.65 36.82 4.06
N ALA A 988 7.65 37.62 4.37
CA ALA A 988 7.65 39.06 4.14
C ALA A 988 7.63 39.40 2.63
N LEU A 989 8.48 38.73 1.83
CA LEU A 989 8.49 38.86 0.38
C LEU A 989 7.13 38.46 -0.21
N TRP A 990 6.50 37.43 0.33
CA TRP A 990 5.15 37.03 -0.10
C TRP A 990 4.11 38.13 0.17
N LEU A 991 4.13 38.72 1.36
CA LEU A 991 3.25 39.85 1.69
C LEU A 991 3.52 41.08 0.81
N VAL A 992 4.79 41.42 0.58
CA VAL A 992 5.20 42.54 -0.28
C VAL A 992 4.80 42.31 -1.72
N ALA A 993 5.02 41.11 -2.27
CA ALA A 993 4.62 40.76 -3.62
C ALA A 993 3.10 40.89 -3.79
N THR A 994 2.33 40.40 -2.80
CA THR A 994 0.87 40.50 -2.81
C THR A 994 0.41 41.97 -2.74
N LEU A 995 1.00 42.79 -1.86
CA LEU A 995 0.70 44.21 -1.76
C LEU A 995 1.05 44.98 -3.04
N PHE A 996 2.25 44.77 -3.57
CA PHE A 996 2.73 45.46 -4.77
C PHE A 996 1.79 45.23 -5.95
N LEU A 997 1.38 43.98 -6.16
CA LEU A 997 0.49 43.66 -7.25
C LEU A 997 -0.95 44.13 -7.00
N GLN A 998 -1.42 44.15 -5.74
CA GLN A 998 -2.69 44.78 -5.38
C GLN A 998 -2.68 46.29 -5.64
N THR A 999 -1.54 46.97 -5.44
CA THR A 999 -1.42 48.41 -5.77
C THR A 999 -1.42 48.71 -7.27
N ILE A 1000 -1.11 47.73 -8.12
CA ILE A 1000 -1.23 47.82 -9.60
C ILE A 1000 -2.71 47.63 -10.04
N GLY A 1001 -3.62 47.44 -9.09
CA GLY A 1001 -5.01 46.90 -9.13
C GLY A 1001 -6.06 47.49 -10.08
N SER A 1002 -5.69 47.91 -11.29
CA SER A 1002 -6.61 48.15 -12.41
C SER A 1002 -6.05 47.68 -13.77
N ALA A 1003 -4.73 47.44 -13.88
CA ALA A 1003 -4.11 47.03 -15.13
C ALA A 1003 -4.22 45.51 -15.41
N VAL A 1004 -4.44 44.69 -14.37
CA VAL A 1004 -4.43 43.22 -14.44
C VAL A 1004 -5.59 42.64 -13.61
N SER A 1005 -6.83 43.04 -13.88
CA SER A 1005 -8.01 42.42 -13.26
C SER A 1005 -8.66 41.41 -14.20
N LEU A 1006 -9.01 40.23 -13.68
CA LEU A 1006 -9.76 39.22 -14.42
C LEU A 1006 -11.25 39.49 -14.25
N PHE A 1007 -11.95 39.76 -15.34
CA PHE A 1007 -13.39 40.00 -15.33
C PHE A 1007 -14.16 38.72 -15.65
N ILE A 1008 -14.91 38.21 -14.69
CA ILE A 1008 -15.78 37.03 -14.89
C ILE A 1008 -17.25 37.49 -14.97
N PRO A 1009 -18.03 36.98 -15.94
CA PRO A 1009 -19.46 37.29 -16.03
C PRO A 1009 -20.22 36.75 -14.80
N LYS A 1010 -21.13 37.54 -14.24
CA LYS A 1010 -21.95 37.10 -13.11
C LYS A 1010 -22.97 36.05 -13.56
N ILE A 1011 -23.04 34.95 -12.82
CA ILE A 1011 -24.05 33.90 -12.96
C ILE A 1011 -24.88 33.93 -11.68
N TYR A 1012 -26.17 34.22 -11.84
CA TYR A 1012 -27.12 34.22 -10.72
C TYR A 1012 -27.56 32.79 -10.37
N PRO A 1013 -28.06 32.54 -9.16
CA PRO A 1013 -28.46 31.20 -8.71
C PRO A 1013 -29.54 30.52 -9.58
N ASN A 1014 -30.31 31.31 -10.34
CA ASN A 1014 -31.30 30.87 -11.32
C ASN A 1014 -30.69 30.44 -12.68
N GLY A 1015 -29.36 30.49 -12.83
CA GLY A 1015 -28.66 30.15 -14.06
C GLY A 1015 -28.70 31.25 -15.15
N THR A 1016 -29.29 32.42 -14.89
CA THR A 1016 -29.34 33.49 -15.87
C THR A 1016 -28.00 34.22 -15.94
N LEU A 1017 -27.44 34.31 -17.14
CA LEU A 1017 -26.23 35.07 -17.44
C LEU A 1017 -26.63 36.45 -17.96
N VAL A 1018 -26.58 37.46 -17.10
CA VAL A 1018 -26.91 38.84 -17.50
C VAL A 1018 -25.72 39.44 -18.24
N LYS A 1019 -25.87 39.68 -19.55
CA LYS A 1019 -24.84 40.33 -20.37
C LYS A 1019 -24.63 41.77 -19.87
N GLY A 1020 -23.51 42.04 -19.21
CA GLY A 1020 -23.08 43.39 -18.81
C GLY A 1020 -22.53 43.48 -17.40
N GLU A 1021 -22.98 42.62 -16.48
CA GLU A 1021 -22.44 42.58 -15.12
C GLU A 1021 -21.26 41.61 -15.02
N ARG A 1022 -20.08 42.16 -14.72
CA ARG A 1022 -18.86 41.40 -14.45
C ARG A 1022 -18.36 41.75 -13.05
N PHE A 1023 -17.80 40.79 -12.34
CA PHE A 1023 -17.06 41.07 -11.12
C PHE A 1023 -15.55 40.93 -11.39
N SER A 1024 -14.77 41.80 -10.75
CA SER A 1024 -13.32 41.86 -10.86
C SER A 1024 -12.70 40.91 -9.85
N ILE A 1025 -11.84 40.01 -10.31
CA ILE A 1025 -11.04 39.14 -9.46
C ILE A 1025 -9.59 39.59 -9.50
N ASP A 1026 -9.00 39.71 -8.30
CA ASP A 1026 -7.55 39.84 -8.11
C ASP A 1026 -6.85 38.54 -8.54
N PRO A 1027 -6.02 38.55 -9.60
CA PRO A 1027 -5.38 37.35 -10.13
C PRO A 1027 -4.49 36.60 -9.13
N ILE A 1028 -3.99 37.26 -8.07
CA ILE A 1028 -3.09 36.62 -7.11
C ILE A 1028 -3.85 35.88 -6.04
N SER A 1029 -4.89 36.51 -5.51
CA SER A 1029 -5.87 35.84 -4.66
C SER A 1029 -6.39 34.59 -5.38
N LEU A 1030 -6.64 34.68 -6.70
CA LEU A 1030 -7.02 33.55 -7.54
C LEU A 1030 -5.89 32.51 -7.73
N MET A 1031 -4.68 32.91 -8.14
CA MET A 1031 -3.54 31.98 -8.31
C MET A 1031 -3.22 31.21 -7.04
N PHE A 1032 -3.34 31.87 -5.89
CA PHE A 1032 -3.10 31.28 -4.59
C PHE A 1032 -4.19 30.27 -4.22
N LEU A 1033 -5.46 30.67 -4.32
CA LEU A 1033 -6.59 29.77 -4.09
C LEU A 1033 -6.51 28.57 -5.06
N LEU A 1034 -6.11 28.79 -6.30
CA LEU A 1034 -5.86 27.73 -7.28
C LEU A 1034 -4.70 26.82 -6.89
N SER A 1035 -3.63 27.33 -6.28
CA SER A 1035 -2.49 26.50 -5.86
C SER A 1035 -2.87 25.57 -4.69
N PHE A 1036 -3.59 26.09 -3.69
CA PHE A 1036 -4.09 25.28 -2.57
C PHE A 1036 -5.20 24.34 -3.01
N ALA A 1037 -6.12 24.81 -3.86
CA ALA A 1037 -7.14 23.97 -4.47
C ALA A 1037 -6.49 22.84 -5.26
N LEU A 1038 -5.49 23.12 -6.09
CA LEU A 1038 -4.78 22.12 -6.90
C LEU A 1038 -4.12 21.07 -6.02
N LEU A 1039 -3.43 21.48 -4.94
CA LEU A 1039 -2.88 20.54 -3.95
C LEU A 1039 -3.97 19.65 -3.35
N LEU A 1040 -5.08 20.25 -2.90
CA LEU A 1040 -6.19 19.51 -2.29
C LEU A 1040 -6.87 18.56 -3.29
N PHE A 1041 -7.08 19.00 -4.53
CA PHE A 1041 -7.64 18.18 -5.62
C PHE A 1041 -6.71 17.03 -5.97
N MET A 1042 -5.41 17.28 -6.13
CA MET A 1042 -4.42 16.21 -6.36
C MET A 1042 -4.46 15.17 -5.24
N GLN A 1043 -4.52 15.62 -3.98
CA GLN A 1043 -4.62 14.72 -2.83
C GLN A 1043 -5.95 13.96 -2.81
N PHE A 1044 -7.06 14.61 -3.13
CA PHE A 1044 -8.38 13.98 -3.18
C PHE A 1044 -8.47 12.89 -4.25
N PHE A 1045 -8.00 13.16 -5.48
CA PHE A 1045 -8.00 12.16 -6.55
C PHE A 1045 -7.05 10.99 -6.23
N ALA A 1046 -5.90 11.27 -5.62
CA ALA A 1046 -5.02 10.23 -5.13
C ALA A 1046 -5.70 9.38 -4.03
N MET A 1047 -6.42 10.01 -3.11
CA MET A 1047 -7.22 9.33 -2.10
C MET A 1047 -8.27 8.42 -2.72
N LEU A 1048 -9.03 8.89 -3.72
CA LEU A 1048 -10.02 8.09 -4.43
C LEU A 1048 -9.37 6.86 -5.09
N TYR A 1049 -8.26 7.06 -5.80
CA TYR A 1049 -7.50 5.98 -6.42
C TYR A 1049 -7.03 4.94 -5.40
N HIS A 1050 -6.45 5.40 -4.29
CA HIS A 1050 -5.98 4.53 -3.21
C HIS A 1050 -7.12 3.78 -2.53
N ARG A 1051 -8.28 4.41 -2.33
CA ARG A 1051 -9.45 3.75 -1.73
C ARG A 1051 -10.00 2.66 -2.63
N ILE A 1052 -10.08 2.88 -3.93
CA ILE A 1052 -10.44 1.84 -4.89
C ILE A 1052 -9.44 0.69 -4.81
N TYR A 1053 -8.13 0.97 -4.78
CA TYR A 1053 -7.10 -0.06 -4.66
C TYR A 1053 -7.19 -0.84 -3.34
N THR A 1054 -7.42 -0.14 -2.22
CA THR A 1054 -7.59 -0.74 -0.90
C THR A 1054 -8.82 -1.64 -0.86
N LEU A 1055 -9.93 -1.21 -1.45
CA LEU A 1055 -11.14 -2.03 -1.59
C LEU A 1055 -10.86 -3.28 -2.42
N ILE A 1056 -10.16 -3.15 -3.56
CA ILE A 1056 -9.75 -4.29 -4.38
C ILE A 1056 -8.92 -5.28 -3.56
N HIS A 1057 -7.96 -4.77 -2.77
CA HIS A 1057 -7.12 -5.59 -1.89
C HIS A 1057 -7.95 -6.27 -0.79
N PHE A 1058 -8.86 -5.55 -0.16
CA PHE A 1058 -9.73 -6.06 0.91
C PHE A 1058 -10.73 -7.11 0.41
N VAL A 1059 -11.39 -6.88 -0.73
CA VAL A 1059 -12.29 -7.87 -1.34
C VAL A 1059 -11.50 -9.09 -1.79
N ALA A 1060 -10.29 -8.89 -2.32
CA ALA A 1060 -9.40 -10.01 -2.56
C ALA A 1060 -9.19 -10.80 -1.26
N TYR A 1061 -8.95 -10.13 -0.11
CA TYR A 1061 -8.73 -10.69 1.23
C TYR A 1061 -9.91 -11.48 1.82
N LEU A 1062 -11.13 -10.97 1.74
CA LEU A 1062 -12.32 -11.61 2.33
C LEU A 1062 -12.55 -13.05 1.84
N ASP A 1063 -12.31 -13.35 0.55
CA ASP A 1063 -12.52 -14.71 0.00
C ASP A 1063 -11.58 -15.76 0.65
N THR A 1064 -10.47 -15.34 1.25
CA THR A 1064 -9.59 -16.24 2.04
C THR A 1064 -10.00 -16.38 3.49
N GLU A 1065 -10.53 -15.32 4.10
CA GLU A 1065 -10.94 -15.34 5.51
C GLU A 1065 -12.18 -16.20 5.70
N THR A 1066 -13.18 -16.09 4.81
CA THR A 1066 -14.37 -16.96 4.87
C THR A 1066 -14.03 -18.44 4.67
N LYS A 1067 -13.02 -18.77 3.85
CA LYS A 1067 -12.54 -20.14 3.67
C LYS A 1067 -11.73 -20.64 4.88
N ALA A 1068 -10.92 -19.78 5.49
CA ALA A 1068 -10.15 -20.10 6.69
C ALA A 1068 -11.06 -20.29 7.91
N ILE A 1069 -12.04 -19.39 8.12
CA ILE A 1069 -13.05 -19.49 9.17
C ILE A 1069 -13.90 -20.75 9.00
N ARG A 1070 -14.34 -21.08 7.77
CA ARG A 1070 -15.08 -22.33 7.51
C ARG A 1070 -14.24 -23.58 7.79
N LYS A 1071 -12.94 -23.53 7.51
CA LYS A 1071 -12.03 -24.64 7.79
C LYS A 1071 -11.79 -24.78 9.30
N GLN A 1072 -11.63 -23.66 10.00
CA GLN A 1072 -11.48 -23.62 11.45
C GLN A 1072 -12.75 -24.11 12.16
N SER A 1073 -13.94 -23.66 11.74
CA SER A 1073 -15.20 -24.17 12.30
C SER A 1073 -15.39 -25.68 12.07
N TYR A 1074 -14.84 -26.21 10.97
CA TYR A 1074 -14.89 -27.63 10.66
C TYR A 1074 -13.88 -28.43 11.49
N GLU A 1075 -12.65 -27.92 11.67
CA GLU A 1075 -11.62 -28.54 12.53
C GLU A 1075 -12.02 -28.48 14.01
N ASP A 1076 -12.55 -27.35 14.50
CA ASP A 1076 -13.06 -27.20 15.87
C ASP A 1076 -14.23 -28.17 16.15
N SER A 1077 -15.14 -28.38 15.18
CA SER A 1077 -16.19 -29.39 15.30
C SER A 1077 -15.65 -30.82 15.31
N HIS A 1078 -14.58 -31.08 14.55
CA HIS A 1078 -13.98 -32.41 14.48
C HIS A 1078 -13.18 -32.76 15.74
N GLU A 1079 -12.52 -31.77 16.34
CA GLU A 1079 -11.75 -31.90 17.58
C GLU A 1079 -12.69 -31.98 18.80
N SER A 1080 -13.84 -31.29 18.78
CA SER A 1080 -14.89 -31.51 19.78
C SER A 1080 -15.48 -32.91 19.68
N ASP A 1081 -15.75 -33.41 18.47
CA ASP A 1081 -16.28 -34.76 18.27
C ASP A 1081 -15.28 -35.85 18.68
N GLN A 1082 -13.97 -35.64 18.45
CA GLN A 1082 -12.92 -36.55 18.92
C GLN A 1082 -12.75 -36.52 20.44
N ASN A 1083 -12.83 -35.35 21.07
CA ASN A 1083 -12.78 -35.24 22.53
C ASN A 1083 -13.99 -35.90 23.18
N ILE A 1084 -15.19 -35.75 22.60
CA ILE A 1084 -16.40 -36.45 23.05
C ILE A 1084 -16.25 -37.96 22.87
N LEU A 1085 -15.74 -38.45 21.72
CA LEU A 1085 -15.46 -39.88 21.52
C LEU A 1085 -14.42 -40.42 22.49
N SER A 1086 -13.39 -39.64 22.83
CA SER A 1086 -12.35 -40.05 23.78
C SER A 1086 -12.89 -40.13 25.21
N GLN A 1087 -13.79 -39.23 25.60
CA GLN A 1087 -14.44 -39.25 26.90
C GLN A 1087 -15.46 -40.39 27.01
N VAL A 1088 -16.20 -40.68 25.93
CA VAL A 1088 -17.13 -41.82 25.85
C VAL A 1088 -16.40 -43.16 25.82
N ASN A 1089 -15.20 -43.25 25.25
CA ASN A 1089 -14.38 -44.46 25.30
C ASN A 1089 -13.60 -44.62 26.62
N SER A 1090 -13.50 -43.55 27.42
CA SER A 1090 -12.87 -43.57 28.75
C SER A 1090 -13.87 -43.80 29.91
N ALA A 1091 -15.17 -43.63 29.63
CA ALA A 1091 -16.28 -43.96 30.53
C ALA A 1091 -16.80 -45.36 30.20
#